data_AF-A0A0F9NVK4-F1
#
_entry.id   AF-A0A0F9NVK4-F1
#
_cell.length_a   1.000
_cell.length_b   1.000
_cell.length_c   1.000
_cell.angle_alpha   90.00
_cell.angle_beta   90.00
_cell.angle_gamma   90.00
#
_symmetry.space_group_name_H-M   'P 1'
#
loop_
_entity.id
_entity.type
_entity.pdbx_description
1 polymer ?
#
loop_
_entity_poly.entity_id
_entity_poly.type
_entity_poly.pdbx_seq_one_letter_code
_entity_poly.pdbx_strand_id
1 'polypeptide(L)'
;YYRVGDSTGNILDDTIFSEDNLLLYRTLMSTELNQSEIFGAYLQLKNTPLWYEDSNNQYGFVKSVDNFTGLIEDDNRYLIDNLEPIFLLIETIGNNIDNLLVDGENPTESINEQFNLINSSQFWDKDDKGFYQYNSSSSYYSESNFYSILANLLIHRTYRNLNIDNQIRDRAYELANLTMISLNSSMWDSSDNSFYYNATSGWNTIGPRRTYYHLSTNALGIFTLLEYWIESGMKNDSSYLQQAVQLYNSLENNLWNGTRGLYMNIYRNTPEIMDKSSNLKANSMMMSASLKLFEVTGNFTYYNKTITIFNSIELGLYDNLNSAYNDSNINNNKILLSNLKLFEAYYKAYDIFNSTVLSAEYNLSNQIPDFIFNQDKMNITSIYSYRKSLDYFNPVSKLYIPFTIEYNITNWDINYLFKYSNGSLLTQIPDEILDPETTHNLLYNIVDTIPIDQGYYIYIWANTSYFRMSEVTKRFSVTSGLTNISIEGTDDRFYQGPFVNVSLVINYTRTDNLTLTAHLEGEDIVNSPVQEINFTASTEERISFNITANLGSIPGPSEIFFRIKKGNILYLEVKIIIEIGYSFDYSNLLYQGQVVSGDNVFISLDLINFLPNSSQSVNISFKGVNEGLIEDYNQEEVLIEGEIKTVSYHLQTLENIRSDTINIKMSISINTTEYYTEILIVEVIPQYEIKSVSFPRKIPQGTEGYLIIVIQNNHKNSEEFSLTINGKIVATNINELAYGENRIVKKIIPTINPYELGKKSYQIALKDSSDQEIAQFYFEVQLELSILNLLLFYVLPILIPVGIILFFLNKDIKNKKLRR
;
A
#
# COMPACT_ATOMS: atom_id res chain seq x y z
N TYR A 1 16.22 41.10 28.31
CA TYR A 1 15.24 41.53 29.32
C TYR A 1 15.97 42.13 30.50
N TYR A 2 15.53 43.32 30.93
CA TYR A 2 15.97 43.92 32.18
C TYR A 2 15.34 43.15 33.35
N ARG A 3 16.12 42.82 34.38
CA ARG A 3 15.66 41.97 35.49
C ARG A 3 14.62 42.67 36.35
N VAL A 4 14.95 43.87 36.81
CA VAL A 4 13.99 44.85 37.33
C VAL A 4 14.20 46.16 36.60
N GLY A 5 13.23 46.55 35.79
CA GLY A 5 13.20 47.82 35.07
C GLY A 5 12.19 48.79 35.67
N ASP A 6 12.45 50.09 35.53
CA ASP A 6 11.46 51.13 35.81
C ASP A 6 10.35 51.17 34.74
N SER A 7 9.45 52.14 34.88
CA SER A 7 8.35 52.37 33.94
C SER A 7 8.75 52.62 32.48
N THR A 8 10.01 52.97 32.23
CA THR A 8 10.59 53.25 30.90
C THR A 8 11.57 52.17 30.46
N GLY A 9 11.73 51.10 31.24
CA GLY A 9 12.65 50.01 30.97
C GLY A 9 14.10 50.28 31.38
N ASN A 10 14.42 51.34 32.14
CA ASN A 10 15.77 51.49 32.68
C ASN A 10 16.00 50.49 33.81
N ILE A 11 17.19 49.89 33.88
CA ILE A 11 17.58 48.96 34.95
C ILE A 11 17.55 49.70 36.29
N LEU A 12 16.71 49.22 37.21
CA LEU A 12 16.69 49.64 38.60
C LEU A 12 17.58 48.75 39.47
N ASP A 13 17.66 47.48 39.11
CA ASP A 13 18.40 46.45 39.81
C ASP A 13 18.97 45.46 38.77
N ASP A 14 20.29 45.28 38.80
CA ASP A 14 21.03 44.42 37.87
C ASP A 14 21.36 43.04 38.49
N THR A 15 20.73 42.68 39.61
CA THR A 15 21.04 41.46 40.35
C THR A 15 20.67 40.14 39.62
N ILE A 16 21.68 39.27 39.61
CA ILE A 16 21.80 37.82 39.40
C ILE A 16 20.82 36.78 39.96
N PHE A 17 19.49 36.83 39.89
CA PHE A 17 18.67 35.75 40.45
C PHE A 17 18.80 34.38 39.75
N SER A 18 18.93 33.31 40.54
CA SER A 18 18.98 31.91 40.06
C SER A 18 17.63 31.44 39.50
N GLU A 19 16.53 31.64 40.24
CA GLU A 19 15.16 31.33 39.79
C GLU A 19 14.87 31.91 38.39
N ASP A 20 15.20 33.19 38.15
CA ASP A 20 14.98 33.86 36.87
C ASP A 20 15.66 33.15 35.71
N ASN A 21 16.91 32.72 35.89
CA ASN A 21 17.70 32.10 34.82
C ASN A 21 17.20 30.69 34.52
N LEU A 22 16.94 29.89 35.56
CA LEU A 22 16.43 28.53 35.40
C LEU A 22 15.03 28.55 34.77
N LEU A 23 14.16 29.46 35.22
CA LEU A 23 12.82 29.61 34.66
C LEU A 23 12.86 30.15 33.23
N LEU A 24 13.78 31.07 32.89
CA LEU A 24 13.98 31.55 31.53
C LEU A 24 14.28 30.40 30.56
N TYR A 25 15.17 29.48 30.95
CA TYR A 25 15.50 28.32 30.13
C TYR A 25 14.35 27.32 30.05
N ARG A 26 13.59 27.15 31.14
CA ARG A 26 12.42 26.27 31.19
C ARG A 26 11.28 26.77 30.31
N THR A 27 11.15 28.09 30.18
CA THR A 27 10.00 28.76 29.55
C THR A 27 10.33 29.32 28.17
N LEU A 28 10.88 30.52 28.07
CA LEU A 28 11.11 31.19 26.78
C LEU A 28 12.11 30.43 25.91
N MET A 29 13.27 30.06 26.47
CA MET A 29 14.34 29.46 25.66
C MET A 29 14.04 28.03 25.24
N SER A 30 13.12 27.31 25.91
CA SER A 30 12.75 25.94 25.49
C SER A 30 12.04 25.92 24.14
N THR A 31 11.56 27.07 23.65
CA THR A 31 11.00 27.21 22.30
C THR A 31 12.05 27.53 21.22
N GLU A 32 13.24 27.97 21.63
CA GLU A 32 14.33 28.43 20.74
C GLU A 32 15.53 27.48 20.73
N LEU A 33 15.74 26.75 21.82
CA LEU A 33 16.87 25.85 22.03
C LEU A 33 16.41 24.40 22.02
N ASN A 34 17.24 23.53 21.47
CA ASN A 34 17.02 22.10 21.54
C ASN A 34 17.45 21.52 22.90
N GLN A 35 17.17 20.23 23.12
CA GLN A 35 17.41 19.55 24.40
C GLN A 35 18.89 19.55 24.84
N SER A 36 19.84 19.38 23.91
CA SER A 36 21.28 19.40 24.26
C SER A 36 21.77 20.80 24.57
N GLU A 37 21.24 21.82 23.89
CA GLU A 37 21.53 23.23 24.17
C GLU A 37 20.98 23.66 25.53
N ILE A 38 19.76 23.24 25.90
CA ILE A 38 19.19 23.51 27.22
C ILE A 38 20.02 22.86 28.32
N PHE A 39 20.40 21.59 28.17
CA PHE A 39 21.23 20.93 29.16
C PHE A 39 22.63 21.56 29.25
N GLY A 40 23.23 21.90 28.11
CA GLY A 40 24.49 22.65 28.07
C GLY A 40 24.41 24.00 28.77
N ALA A 41 23.30 24.73 28.61
CA ALA A 41 23.07 26.00 29.32
C ALA A 41 22.95 25.79 30.84
N TYR A 42 22.28 24.73 31.29
CA TYR A 42 22.23 24.35 32.71
C TYR A 42 23.63 24.06 33.27
N LEU A 43 24.45 23.27 32.55
CA LEU A 43 25.84 23.00 32.96
C LEU A 43 26.69 24.27 32.99
N GLN A 44 26.47 25.20 32.06
CA GLN A 44 27.12 26.50 32.10
C GLN A 44 26.71 27.33 33.32
N LEU A 45 25.44 27.31 33.73
CA LEU A 45 24.99 27.96 34.96
C LEU A 45 25.72 27.40 36.20
N LYS A 46 25.97 26.08 36.24
CA LYS A 46 26.80 25.45 37.30
C LYS A 46 28.24 25.95 37.34
N ASN A 47 28.76 26.50 36.24
CA ASN A 47 30.11 27.07 36.16
C ASN A 47 30.16 28.57 36.51
N THR A 48 29.05 29.17 36.94
CA THR A 48 28.98 30.57 37.36
C THR A 48 28.96 30.70 38.88
N PRO A 49 29.18 31.92 39.44
CA PRO A 49 29.02 32.17 40.87
C PRO A 49 27.62 31.91 41.44
N LEU A 50 26.61 31.64 40.59
CA LEU A 50 25.29 31.19 41.06
C LEU A 50 25.33 29.80 41.67
N TRP A 51 26.30 28.97 41.28
CA TRP A 51 26.50 27.65 41.87
C TRP A 51 27.53 27.74 43.00
N TYR A 52 27.07 27.41 44.20
CA TYR A 52 27.94 27.24 45.36
C TYR A 52 28.35 25.77 45.45
N GLU A 53 29.62 25.54 45.73
CA GLU A 53 30.16 24.24 46.11
C GLU A 53 31.34 24.41 47.06
N ASP A 54 31.37 23.68 48.16
CA ASP A 54 32.45 23.73 49.14
C ASP A 54 33.12 22.38 49.42
N SER A 55 34.22 22.43 50.19
CA SER A 55 35.01 21.25 50.56
C SER A 55 34.28 20.25 51.46
N ASN A 56 33.09 20.58 51.97
CA ASN A 56 32.27 19.68 52.78
C ASN A 56 31.17 19.00 51.94
N ASN A 57 31.29 19.06 50.60
CA ASN A 57 30.28 18.59 49.66
C ASN A 57 28.92 19.26 49.90
N GLN A 58 28.89 20.50 50.38
CA GLN A 58 27.68 21.30 50.31
C GLN A 58 27.66 22.01 48.97
N TYR A 59 26.57 21.85 48.22
CA TYR A 59 26.41 22.45 46.91
C TYR A 59 25.00 23.02 46.72
N GLY A 60 24.76 23.71 45.61
CA GLY A 60 23.44 24.22 45.21
C GLY A 60 23.47 25.64 44.66
N PHE A 61 22.37 26.05 44.04
CA PHE A 61 22.19 27.41 43.56
C PHE A 61 21.96 28.37 44.74
N VAL A 62 22.79 29.40 44.84
CA VAL A 62 22.55 30.55 45.73
C VAL A 62 21.46 31.43 45.12
N LYS A 63 20.84 32.30 45.92
CA LYS A 63 19.75 33.13 45.42
C LYS A 63 20.21 34.14 44.37
N SER A 64 21.30 34.87 44.64
CA SER A 64 21.72 35.94 43.74
C SER A 64 23.18 36.37 43.76
N VAL A 65 23.61 36.95 42.64
CA VAL A 65 24.96 37.46 42.36
C VAL A 65 24.88 38.85 41.75
N ASP A 66 25.74 39.78 42.15
CA ASP A 66 25.80 41.11 41.53
C ASP A 66 26.41 40.99 40.11
N ASN A 67 25.70 41.46 39.08
CA ASN A 67 26.13 41.31 37.68
C ASN A 67 27.43 42.09 37.37
N PHE A 68 27.67 43.22 38.05
CA PHE A 68 28.81 44.08 37.75
C PHE A 68 30.12 43.56 38.37
N THR A 69 30.06 43.03 39.58
CA THR A 69 31.20 42.57 40.38
C THR A 69 31.38 41.05 40.31
N GLY A 70 30.34 40.31 39.96
CA GLY A 70 30.31 38.84 40.00
C GLY A 70 30.33 38.26 41.42
N LEU A 71 30.12 39.09 42.45
CA LEU A 71 30.10 38.66 43.85
C LEU A 71 28.71 38.15 44.25
N ILE A 72 28.67 37.14 45.11
CA ILE A 72 27.41 36.63 45.68
C ILE A 72 26.80 37.72 46.58
N GLU A 73 25.54 38.09 46.32
CA GLU A 73 24.80 39.06 47.13
C GLU A 73 24.00 38.40 48.25
N ASP A 74 23.42 37.23 47.96
CA ASP A 74 22.66 36.41 48.92
C ASP A 74 23.07 34.96 48.74
N ASP A 75 23.87 34.47 49.68
CA ASP A 75 24.47 33.12 49.69
C ASP A 75 23.52 32.04 50.23
N ASN A 76 22.29 32.41 50.62
CA ASN A 76 21.29 31.42 51.00
C ASN A 76 20.89 30.61 49.77
N ARG A 77 20.89 29.29 49.94
CA ARG A 77 20.34 28.36 48.95
C ARG A 77 18.88 28.16 49.27
N TYR A 78 18.05 28.89 48.55
CA TYR A 78 16.61 28.79 48.68
C TYR A 78 16.10 27.52 48.00
N LEU A 79 15.07 26.93 48.60
CA LEU A 79 14.55 25.64 48.14
C LEU A 79 14.02 25.73 46.71
N ILE A 80 13.30 26.80 46.36
CA ILE A 80 12.70 26.97 45.03
C ILE A 80 13.80 27.02 43.96
N ASP A 81 14.86 27.82 44.16
CA ASP A 81 16.00 27.90 43.25
C ASP A 81 16.70 26.55 43.03
N ASN A 82 16.66 25.65 44.01
CA ASN A 82 17.25 24.31 43.94
C ASN A 82 16.24 23.22 43.50
N LEU A 83 14.96 23.56 43.37
CA LEU A 83 13.94 22.69 42.76
C LEU A 83 13.74 23.01 41.27
N GLU A 84 13.93 24.26 40.84
CA GLU A 84 13.81 24.66 39.42
C GLU A 84 14.72 23.86 38.47
N PRO A 85 15.94 23.39 38.83
CA PRO A 85 16.70 22.48 37.98
C PRO A 85 15.96 21.17 37.66
N ILE A 86 15.22 20.62 38.63
CA ILE A 86 14.44 19.39 38.43
C ILE A 86 13.32 19.65 37.41
N PHE A 87 12.59 20.76 37.58
CA PHE A 87 11.54 21.16 36.63
C PHE A 87 12.11 21.43 35.24
N LEU A 88 13.19 22.23 35.15
CA LEU A 88 13.88 22.55 33.90
C LEU A 88 14.27 21.27 33.15
N LEU A 89 15.06 20.40 33.78
CA LEU A 89 15.63 19.24 33.10
C LEU A 89 14.55 18.23 32.71
N ILE A 90 13.58 17.93 33.59
CA ILE A 90 12.54 16.94 33.27
C ILE A 90 11.55 17.49 32.22
N GLU A 91 11.05 18.73 32.37
CA GLU A 91 10.00 19.25 31.49
C GLU A 91 10.50 19.60 30.09
N THR A 92 11.77 20.00 29.94
CA THR A 92 12.33 20.40 28.63
C THR A 92 13.03 19.26 27.88
N ILE A 93 13.66 18.32 28.58
CA ILE A 93 14.37 17.18 27.95
C ILE A 93 13.43 15.97 27.80
N GLY A 94 12.50 15.78 28.74
CA GLY A 94 11.48 14.73 28.68
C GLY A 94 12.07 13.32 28.70
N ASN A 95 11.67 12.49 27.74
CA ASN A 95 12.03 11.06 27.72
C ASN A 95 13.53 10.78 27.45
N ASN A 96 14.31 11.80 27.07
CA ASN A 96 15.73 11.65 26.73
C ASN A 96 16.68 11.88 27.92
N ILE A 97 16.17 12.18 29.12
CA ILE A 97 17.01 12.51 30.28
C ILE A 97 18.07 11.44 30.59
N ASP A 98 17.81 10.16 30.32
CA ASP A 98 18.73 9.06 30.63
C ASP A 98 19.76 8.78 29.51
N ASN A 99 19.52 9.27 28.30
CA ASN A 99 20.35 8.97 27.12
C ASN A 99 21.13 10.19 26.60
N LEU A 100 20.70 11.41 26.95
CA LEU A 100 21.36 12.63 26.51
C LEU A 100 22.71 12.80 27.22
N LEU A 101 23.76 13.09 26.46
CA LEU A 101 25.09 13.38 26.97
C LEU A 101 25.57 14.73 26.43
N VAL A 102 26.00 15.62 27.32
CA VAL A 102 26.65 16.89 26.98
C VAL A 102 27.88 17.00 27.86
N ASP A 103 29.05 17.22 27.26
CA ASP A 103 30.34 17.28 27.95
C ASP A 103 30.66 16.07 28.86
N GLY A 104 30.05 14.91 28.55
CA GLY A 104 30.22 13.68 29.32
C GLY A 104 29.29 13.55 30.53
N GLU A 105 28.47 14.56 30.82
CA GLU A 105 27.47 14.54 31.88
C GLU A 105 26.09 14.14 31.34
N ASN A 106 25.25 13.61 32.23
CA ASN A 106 23.90 13.15 31.93
C ASN A 106 22.86 13.92 32.78
N PRO A 107 21.71 14.35 32.21
CA PRO A 107 20.67 15.05 32.96
C PRO A 107 20.16 14.29 34.19
N THR A 108 20.05 12.95 34.13
CA THR A 108 19.65 12.11 35.26
C THR A 108 20.61 12.26 36.44
N GLU A 109 21.91 12.38 36.21
CA GLU A 109 22.90 12.59 37.29
C GLU A 109 22.70 13.93 37.97
N SER A 110 22.43 14.99 37.20
CA SER A 110 22.09 16.32 37.71
C SER A 110 20.77 16.32 38.48
N ILE A 111 19.74 15.63 38.00
CA ILE A 111 18.46 15.48 38.72
C ILE A 111 18.68 14.74 40.05
N ASN A 112 19.48 13.67 40.04
CA ASN A 112 19.81 12.91 41.25
C ASN A 112 20.60 13.75 42.26
N GLU A 113 21.55 14.57 41.80
CA GLU A 113 22.30 15.52 42.63
C GLU A 113 21.35 16.51 43.32
N GLN A 114 20.44 17.13 42.57
CA GLN A 114 19.47 18.08 43.14
C GLN A 114 18.47 17.39 44.08
N PHE A 115 18.00 16.19 43.74
CA PHE A 115 17.15 15.38 44.61
C PHE A 115 17.84 15.07 45.96
N ASN A 116 19.11 14.68 45.93
CA ASN A 116 19.88 14.40 47.12
C ASN A 116 20.10 15.64 47.99
N LEU A 117 20.31 16.80 47.37
CA LEU A 117 20.40 18.09 48.06
C LEU A 117 19.10 18.42 48.81
N ILE A 118 17.96 18.39 48.13
CA ILE A 118 16.67 18.75 48.76
C ILE A 118 16.23 17.72 49.82
N ASN A 119 16.61 16.45 49.68
CA ASN A 119 16.33 15.39 50.65
C ASN A 119 17.34 15.38 51.82
N SER A 120 18.38 16.22 51.78
CA SER A 120 19.33 16.36 52.88
C SER A 120 18.72 17.13 54.06
N SER A 121 19.36 17.02 55.24
CA SER A 121 18.95 17.77 56.44
C SER A 121 19.08 19.28 56.31
N GLN A 122 19.63 19.79 55.20
CA GLN A 122 19.64 21.23 54.91
C GLN A 122 18.25 21.73 54.55
N PHE A 123 17.43 20.89 53.91
CA PHE A 123 16.10 21.27 53.43
C PHE A 123 15.00 20.43 54.04
N TRP A 124 15.18 19.11 54.13
CA TRP A 124 14.17 18.20 54.66
C TRP A 124 14.26 18.08 56.19
N ASP A 125 13.20 18.51 56.89
CA ASP A 125 12.99 18.19 58.29
C ASP A 125 12.30 16.81 58.43
N LYS A 126 13.06 15.83 58.90
CA LYS A 126 12.58 14.47 59.15
C LYS A 126 11.56 14.39 60.30
N ASP A 127 11.62 15.31 61.25
CA ASP A 127 10.82 15.26 62.48
C ASP A 127 9.44 15.88 62.21
N ASP A 128 9.41 17.06 61.60
CA ASP A 128 8.19 17.78 61.20
C ASP A 128 7.66 17.35 59.83
N LYS A 129 8.43 16.58 59.05
CA LYS A 129 8.06 16.09 57.71
C LYS A 129 7.69 17.22 56.74
N GLY A 130 8.54 18.24 56.70
CA GLY A 130 8.38 19.41 55.85
C GLY A 130 9.73 19.90 55.33
N PHE A 131 9.68 20.82 54.38
CA PHE A 131 10.87 21.46 53.84
C PHE A 131 11.04 22.89 54.34
N TYR A 132 12.26 23.20 54.76
CA TYR A 132 12.72 24.54 55.08
C TYR A 132 12.79 25.44 53.84
N GLN A 133 12.54 26.74 54.02
CA GLN A 133 12.59 27.72 52.92
C GLN A 133 13.97 27.80 52.26
N TYR A 134 15.03 27.74 53.07
CA TYR A 134 16.43 27.76 52.65
C TYR A 134 17.29 26.98 53.64
N ASN A 135 18.52 26.63 53.23
CA ASN A 135 19.43 25.69 53.88
C ASN A 135 19.86 26.00 55.34
N SER A 136 19.56 27.19 55.86
CA SER A 136 19.86 27.64 57.22
C SER A 136 18.63 28.16 57.98
N SER A 137 17.43 27.95 57.42
CA SER A 137 16.17 28.41 58.01
C SER A 137 15.55 27.38 58.95
N SER A 138 14.65 27.84 59.82
CA SER A 138 13.79 27.00 60.68
C SER A 138 12.30 27.27 60.46
N SER A 139 11.96 27.82 59.30
CA SER A 139 10.60 28.25 58.95
C SER A 139 10.08 27.48 57.75
N TYR A 140 8.78 27.20 57.77
CA TYR A 140 8.07 26.52 56.69
C TYR A 140 7.22 27.52 55.94
N TYR A 141 7.28 27.48 54.61
CA TYR A 141 6.39 28.24 53.75
C TYR A 141 5.60 27.26 52.90
N SER A 142 4.30 27.51 52.77
CA SER A 142 3.43 26.66 51.96
C SER A 142 3.88 26.64 50.51
N GLU A 143 4.33 27.78 49.96
CA GLU A 143 4.83 27.89 48.59
C GLU A 143 6.02 26.95 48.33
N SER A 144 7.06 27.01 49.16
CA SER A 144 8.23 26.12 49.02
C SER A 144 7.86 24.65 49.14
N ASN A 145 7.01 24.30 50.11
CA ASN A 145 6.59 22.90 50.29
C ASN A 145 5.68 22.41 49.15
N PHE A 146 4.85 23.27 48.56
CA PHE A 146 4.09 22.94 47.36
C PHE A 146 5.00 22.68 46.16
N TYR A 147 6.02 23.51 45.93
CA TYR A 147 7.03 23.25 44.91
C TYR A 147 7.78 21.94 45.17
N SER A 148 8.14 21.64 46.43
CA SER A 148 8.79 20.36 46.77
C SER A 148 7.91 19.16 46.45
N ILE A 149 6.61 19.24 46.74
CA ILE A 149 5.66 18.18 46.38
C ILE A 149 5.65 18.02 44.86
N LEU A 150 5.48 19.10 44.10
CA LEU A 150 5.43 19.05 42.65
C LEU A 150 6.70 18.44 42.03
N ALA A 151 7.88 18.84 42.48
CA ALA A 151 9.15 18.31 41.98
C ALA A 151 9.31 16.82 42.29
N ASN A 152 8.96 16.40 43.53
CA ASN A 152 9.03 15.00 43.93
C ASN A 152 8.02 14.12 43.16
N LEU A 153 6.81 14.62 42.91
CA LEU A 153 5.83 13.94 42.06
C LEU A 153 6.33 13.83 40.61
N LEU A 154 6.96 14.89 40.09
CA LEU A 154 7.54 14.90 38.76
C LEU A 154 8.66 13.86 38.61
N ILE A 155 9.56 13.76 39.59
CA ILE A 155 10.58 12.70 39.65
C ILE A 155 9.91 11.32 39.70
N HIS A 156 8.95 11.11 40.60
CA HIS A 156 8.24 9.83 40.73
C HIS A 156 7.66 9.38 39.38
N ARG A 157 6.93 10.27 38.70
CA ARG A 157 6.29 10.01 37.41
C ARG A 157 7.30 9.67 36.34
N THR A 158 8.30 10.52 36.15
CA THR A 158 9.29 10.37 35.08
C THR A 158 10.15 9.13 35.29
N TYR A 159 10.67 8.90 36.50
CA TYR A 159 11.54 7.76 36.78
C TYR A 159 10.77 6.44 36.72
N ARG A 160 9.47 6.44 37.05
CA ARG A 160 8.62 5.26 36.84
C ARG A 160 8.43 4.95 35.36
N ASN A 161 8.10 5.96 34.56
CA ASN A 161 7.83 5.79 33.13
C ASN A 161 9.07 5.37 32.34
N LEU A 162 10.24 5.88 32.72
CA LEU A 162 11.52 5.57 32.08
C LEU A 162 12.27 4.41 32.76
N ASN A 163 11.75 3.86 33.86
CA ASN A 163 12.38 2.82 34.66
C ASN A 163 13.80 3.20 35.16
N ILE A 164 13.93 4.44 35.66
CA ILE A 164 15.15 5.02 36.24
C ILE A 164 15.09 4.89 37.77
N ASP A 165 16.23 4.62 38.41
CA ASP A 165 16.47 4.49 39.86
C ASP A 165 15.20 4.33 40.73
N ASN A 166 14.87 3.07 41.02
CA ASN A 166 13.70 2.72 41.84
C ASN A 166 13.75 3.31 43.26
N GLN A 167 14.94 3.54 43.84
CA GLN A 167 15.07 4.05 45.21
C GLN A 167 14.75 5.55 45.26
N ILE A 168 15.30 6.34 44.34
CA ILE A 168 14.98 7.77 44.22
C ILE A 168 13.51 7.95 43.88
N ARG A 169 12.99 7.19 42.91
CA ARG A 169 11.58 7.20 42.52
C ARG A 169 10.64 6.98 43.72
N ASP A 170 10.87 5.91 44.49
CA ASP A 170 9.97 5.56 45.59
C ASP A 170 10.12 6.53 46.77
N ARG A 171 11.33 7.04 47.02
CA ARG A 171 11.58 8.05 48.05
C ARG A 171 10.97 9.40 47.69
N ALA A 172 11.00 9.82 46.43
CA ALA A 172 10.38 11.06 45.97
C ALA A 172 8.86 11.03 46.23
N TYR A 173 8.19 9.93 45.87
CA TYR A 173 6.77 9.76 46.18
C TYR A 173 6.47 9.79 47.68
N GLU A 174 7.32 9.15 48.50
CA GLU A 174 7.19 9.18 49.96
C GLU A 174 7.31 10.61 50.50
N LEU A 175 8.31 11.38 50.07
CA LEU A 175 8.51 12.77 50.49
C LEU A 175 7.31 13.65 50.12
N ALA A 176 6.80 13.53 48.88
CA ALA A 176 5.61 14.24 48.45
C ALA A 176 4.40 13.93 49.34
N ASN A 177 4.17 12.65 49.63
CA ASN A 177 3.04 12.20 50.46
C ASN A 177 3.17 12.67 51.92
N LEU A 178 4.34 12.54 52.54
CA LEU A 178 4.57 13.00 53.91
C LEU A 178 4.39 14.52 54.03
N THR A 179 4.93 15.27 53.07
CA THR A 179 4.82 16.74 53.04
C THR A 179 3.38 17.20 52.84
N MET A 180 2.64 16.56 51.92
CA MET A 180 1.22 16.89 51.67
C MET A 180 0.37 16.63 52.92
N ILE A 181 0.60 15.53 53.63
CA ILE A 181 -0.09 15.22 54.89
C ILE A 181 0.17 16.31 55.94
N SER A 182 1.43 16.71 56.14
CA SER A 182 1.79 17.75 57.12
C SER A 182 1.24 19.13 56.75
N LEU A 183 1.30 19.52 55.46
CA LEU A 183 0.70 20.75 54.97
C LEU A 183 -0.81 20.78 55.23
N ASN A 184 -1.53 19.70 54.91
CA ASN A 184 -2.96 19.63 55.13
C ASN A 184 -3.36 19.57 56.60
N SER A 185 -2.56 18.97 57.48
CA SER A 185 -2.89 18.94 58.91
C SER A 185 -2.63 20.26 59.62
N SER A 186 -1.63 21.03 59.15
CA SER A 186 -1.09 22.15 59.93
C SER A 186 -1.19 23.51 59.24
N MET A 187 -1.24 23.55 57.92
CA MET A 187 -1.30 24.80 57.14
C MET A 187 -2.67 25.08 56.53
N TRP A 188 -3.53 24.07 56.38
CA TRP A 188 -4.91 24.25 55.89
C TRP A 188 -5.80 24.85 56.97
N ASP A 189 -6.36 26.02 56.70
CA ASP A 189 -7.42 26.63 57.49
C ASP A 189 -8.79 26.18 56.99
N SER A 190 -9.45 25.32 57.74
CA SER A 190 -10.78 24.81 57.39
C SER A 190 -11.91 25.84 57.55
N SER A 191 -11.67 26.95 58.24
CA SER A 191 -12.67 28.01 58.40
C SER A 191 -12.73 28.94 57.19
N ASP A 192 -11.58 29.25 56.59
CA ASP A 192 -11.45 30.08 55.38
C ASP A 192 -11.25 29.24 54.10
N ASN A 193 -11.11 27.92 54.22
CA ASN A 193 -10.75 27.01 53.13
C ASN A 193 -9.50 27.49 52.37
N SER A 194 -8.42 27.81 53.09
CA SER A 194 -7.19 28.35 52.52
C SER A 194 -5.95 27.98 53.29
N PHE A 195 -4.80 27.96 52.61
CA PHE A 195 -3.50 27.70 53.24
C PHE A 195 -2.87 28.97 53.76
N TYR A 196 -2.43 28.91 55.01
CA TYR A 196 -1.57 29.93 55.61
C TYR A 196 -0.29 30.12 54.79
N TYR A 197 0.21 31.34 54.76
CA TYR A 197 1.42 31.66 53.99
C TYR A 197 2.68 30.98 54.56
N ASN A 198 2.88 31.07 55.88
CA ASN A 198 4.07 30.53 56.54
C ASN A 198 3.84 30.11 58.01
N ALA A 199 4.77 29.32 58.53
CA ALA A 199 4.81 28.80 59.90
C ALA A 199 6.25 28.75 60.44
N THR A 200 6.40 28.71 61.77
CA THR A 200 7.70 28.40 62.42
C THR A 200 7.90 26.90 62.58
N SER A 201 9.07 26.51 63.12
CA SER A 201 9.37 25.16 63.61
C SER A 201 8.17 24.51 64.32
N GLY A 202 7.87 23.24 64.01
CA GLY A 202 6.68 22.54 64.49
C GLY A 202 5.38 22.93 63.79
N TRP A 203 5.45 23.51 62.58
CA TRP A 203 4.29 23.99 61.80
C TRP A 203 3.35 24.96 62.53
N ASN A 204 3.90 25.84 63.39
CA ASN A 204 3.08 26.79 64.13
C ASN A 204 2.72 28.04 63.30
N THR A 205 1.43 28.21 63.03
CA THR A 205 0.83 29.30 62.24
C THR A 205 0.37 30.49 63.07
N ILE A 206 0.54 30.44 64.40
CA ILE A 206 0.18 31.54 65.29
C ILE A 206 1.25 32.63 65.20
N GLY A 207 0.84 33.84 64.83
CA GLY A 207 1.69 35.02 64.83
C GLY A 207 1.29 36.08 63.81
N PRO A 208 1.90 37.29 63.90
CA PRO A 208 1.67 38.34 62.92
C PRO A 208 2.10 37.88 61.51
N ARG A 209 1.28 38.19 60.50
CA ARG A 209 1.48 37.83 59.08
C ARG A 209 1.41 36.34 58.72
N ARG A 210 1.39 35.43 59.70
CA ARG A 210 1.23 33.99 59.48
C ARG A 210 -0.20 33.59 59.14
N THR A 211 -1.17 34.36 59.65
CA THR A 211 -2.60 34.20 59.32
C THR A 211 -3.00 34.88 58.00
N TYR A 212 -2.07 35.09 57.07
CA TYR A 212 -2.34 35.70 55.77
C TYR A 212 -2.48 34.62 54.70
N TYR A 213 -3.40 34.85 53.76
CA TYR A 213 -3.62 34.00 52.61
C TYR A 213 -3.18 34.78 51.36
N HIS A 214 -2.08 34.33 50.77
CA HIS A 214 -1.52 34.92 49.56
C HIS A 214 -2.11 34.24 48.32
N LEU A 215 -2.49 35.03 47.32
CA LEU A 215 -3.02 34.55 46.05
C LEU A 215 -2.06 33.57 45.37
N SER A 216 -0.78 33.95 45.20
CA SER A 216 0.22 33.12 44.53
C SER A 216 0.41 31.77 45.20
N THR A 217 0.54 31.76 46.53
CA THR A 217 0.71 30.54 47.34
C THR A 217 -0.51 29.64 47.25
N ASN A 218 -1.72 30.19 47.35
CA ASN A 218 -2.94 29.40 47.31
C ASN A 218 -3.32 28.95 45.88
N ALA A 219 -3.00 29.75 44.85
CA ALA A 219 -3.09 29.32 43.46
C ALA A 219 -2.15 28.13 43.18
N LEU A 220 -0.91 28.19 43.67
CA LEU A 220 0.00 27.04 43.62
C LEU A 220 -0.58 25.85 44.41
N GLY A 221 -1.19 26.10 45.58
CA GLY A 221 -1.89 25.08 46.36
C GLY A 221 -2.99 24.36 45.57
N ILE A 222 -3.82 25.07 44.80
CA ILE A 222 -4.80 24.46 43.88
C ILE A 222 -4.08 23.54 42.90
N PHE A 223 -3.04 24.03 42.24
CA PHE A 223 -2.27 23.26 41.26
C PHE A 223 -1.67 21.98 41.88
N THR A 224 -1.04 22.11 43.05
CA THR A 224 -0.42 20.99 43.77
C THR A 224 -1.42 19.98 44.29
N LEU A 225 -2.58 20.41 44.80
CA LEU A 225 -3.65 19.50 45.22
C LEU A 225 -4.16 18.64 44.04
N LEU A 226 -4.25 19.22 42.84
CA LEU A 226 -4.68 18.50 41.64
C LEU A 226 -3.62 17.52 41.14
N GLU A 227 -2.35 17.92 41.06
CA GLU A 227 -1.26 16.99 40.70
C GLU A 227 -1.13 15.86 41.72
N TYR A 228 -1.28 16.17 43.01
CA TYR A 228 -1.27 15.15 44.05
C TYR A 228 -2.49 14.22 43.98
N TRP A 229 -3.66 14.75 43.64
CA TRP A 229 -4.86 13.94 43.41
C TRP A 229 -4.67 12.97 42.22
N ILE A 230 -4.03 13.41 41.14
CA ILE A 230 -3.64 12.57 40.00
C ILE A 230 -2.67 11.47 40.46
N GLU A 231 -1.63 11.84 41.19
CA GLU A 231 -0.59 10.92 41.67
C GLU A 231 -1.03 10.01 42.83
N SER A 232 -2.19 10.26 43.44
CA SER A 232 -2.78 9.42 44.49
C SER A 232 -3.94 8.55 44.01
N GLY A 233 -4.18 8.52 42.69
CA GLY A 233 -5.10 7.59 42.05
C GLY A 233 -6.48 8.12 41.72
N MET A 234 -6.66 9.45 41.67
CA MET A 234 -7.90 10.12 41.26
C MET A 234 -9.17 9.54 41.89
N LYS A 235 -9.12 9.14 43.16
CA LYS A 235 -10.30 8.57 43.83
C LYS A 235 -11.44 9.59 43.79
N ASN A 236 -12.63 9.18 43.33
CA ASN A 236 -13.79 10.08 43.20
C ASN A 236 -14.20 10.72 44.55
N ASP A 237 -13.96 10.03 45.66
CA ASP A 237 -14.20 10.53 47.03
C ASP A 237 -12.98 11.26 47.63
N SER A 238 -12.02 11.68 46.80
CA SER A 238 -10.79 12.30 47.30
C SER A 238 -11.06 13.69 47.86
N SER A 239 -10.60 13.91 49.09
CA SER A 239 -10.58 15.23 49.71
C SER A 239 -9.73 16.25 48.95
N TYR A 240 -8.77 15.83 48.11
CA TYR A 240 -7.84 16.75 47.45
C TYR A 240 -8.48 17.55 46.32
N LEU A 241 -9.26 16.90 45.44
CA LEU A 241 -10.03 17.62 44.41
C LEU A 241 -11.05 18.56 45.06
N GLN A 242 -11.75 18.07 46.10
CA GLN A 242 -12.71 18.90 46.84
C GLN A 242 -12.03 20.10 47.49
N GLN A 243 -10.87 19.93 48.14
CA GLN A 243 -10.09 21.01 48.71
C GLN A 243 -9.62 22.00 47.64
N ALA A 244 -9.17 21.54 46.48
CA ALA A 244 -8.77 22.42 45.37
C ALA A 244 -9.93 23.31 44.90
N VAL A 245 -11.13 22.75 44.79
CA VAL A 245 -12.35 23.50 44.44
C VAL A 245 -12.77 24.46 45.56
N GLN A 246 -12.71 24.04 46.83
CA GLN A 246 -12.99 24.90 47.98
C GLN A 246 -12.01 26.07 48.06
N LEU A 247 -10.73 25.81 47.80
CA LEU A 247 -9.67 26.80 47.75
C LEU A 247 -9.92 27.83 46.63
N TYR A 248 -10.20 27.37 45.41
CA TYR A 248 -10.60 28.24 44.31
C TYR A 248 -11.77 29.14 44.69
N ASN A 249 -12.84 28.56 45.26
CA ASN A 249 -14.02 29.32 45.64
C ASN A 249 -13.72 30.34 46.75
N SER A 250 -12.81 30.04 47.67
CA SER A 250 -12.38 30.99 48.69
C SER A 250 -11.64 32.18 48.08
N LEU A 251 -10.71 31.93 47.15
CA LEU A 251 -10.01 33.00 46.44
C LEU A 251 -10.96 33.83 45.57
N GLU A 252 -11.93 33.18 44.92
CA GLU A 252 -12.99 33.86 44.15
C GLU A 252 -13.84 34.79 45.03
N ASN A 253 -14.25 34.32 46.21
CA ASN A 253 -15.10 35.13 47.09
C ASN A 253 -14.35 36.28 47.76
N ASN A 254 -13.07 36.07 48.11
CA ASN A 254 -12.32 37.00 48.94
C ASN A 254 -11.39 37.93 48.14
N LEU A 255 -10.79 37.45 47.04
CA LEU A 255 -9.75 38.19 46.32
C LEU A 255 -10.17 38.67 44.93
N TRP A 256 -11.22 38.12 44.32
CA TRP A 256 -11.65 38.55 42.99
C TRP A 256 -12.10 40.01 42.98
N ASN A 257 -11.53 40.81 42.09
CA ASN A 257 -11.97 42.18 41.83
C ASN A 257 -12.68 42.25 40.47
N GLY A 258 -14.01 42.15 40.50
CA GLY A 258 -14.84 42.18 39.29
C GLY A 258 -14.74 43.46 38.45
N THR A 259 -14.31 44.59 39.03
CA THR A 259 -14.08 45.83 38.27
C THR A 259 -12.81 45.77 37.43
N ARG A 260 -11.77 45.08 37.94
CA ARG A 260 -10.48 44.95 37.24
C ARG A 260 -10.38 43.68 36.40
N GLY A 261 -11.25 42.70 36.64
CA GLY A 261 -11.12 41.37 36.05
C GLY A 261 -9.87 40.61 36.51
N LEU A 262 -9.32 40.97 37.68
CA LEU A 262 -8.11 40.40 38.27
C LEU A 262 -8.32 40.15 39.77
N TYR A 263 -7.53 39.25 40.34
CA TYR A 263 -7.49 39.02 41.77
C TYR A 263 -6.58 40.02 42.48
N MET A 264 -6.92 40.34 43.72
CA MET A 264 -6.08 41.05 44.69
C MET A 264 -5.13 40.05 45.37
N ASN A 265 -4.04 40.53 45.98
CA ASN A 265 -2.97 39.61 46.39
C ASN A 265 -3.14 38.94 47.76
N ILE A 266 -3.66 39.63 48.78
CA ILE A 266 -3.61 39.14 50.17
C ILE A 266 -4.88 39.47 50.96
N TYR A 267 -5.41 38.48 51.67
CA TYR A 267 -6.46 38.67 52.68
C TYR A 267 -6.14 37.91 53.99
N ARG A 268 -6.95 38.14 55.04
CA ARG A 268 -6.83 37.55 56.38
C ARG A 268 -8.16 36.91 56.83
N ASN A 269 -8.13 36.08 57.89
CA ASN A 269 -9.23 35.31 58.51
C ASN A 269 -10.43 36.11 59.10
N THR A 270 -10.58 37.33 58.65
CA THR A 270 -11.77 38.18 58.66
C THR A 270 -11.63 38.90 57.32
N PRO A 271 -12.55 38.78 56.33
CA PRO A 271 -12.32 39.09 54.91
C PRO A 271 -11.89 40.55 54.66
N GLU A 272 -10.66 40.82 55.04
CA GLU A 272 -9.98 42.08 55.12
C GLU A 272 -8.84 41.95 54.14
N ILE A 273 -8.92 42.76 53.10
CA ILE A 273 -7.93 42.77 52.05
C ILE A 273 -6.73 43.57 52.55
N MET A 274 -5.64 42.86 52.82
CA MET A 274 -4.39 43.43 53.30
C MET A 274 -3.60 44.08 52.16
N ASP A 275 -3.67 43.50 50.96
CA ASP A 275 -3.07 44.04 49.75
C ASP A 275 -4.09 44.01 48.59
N LYS A 276 -4.52 45.22 48.20
CA LYS A 276 -5.52 45.45 47.14
C LYS A 276 -4.91 45.60 45.74
N SER A 277 -3.59 45.47 45.61
CA SER A 277 -2.96 45.43 44.31
C SER A 277 -3.22 44.10 43.61
N SER A 278 -3.19 44.13 42.28
CA SER A 278 -3.37 42.98 41.40
C SER A 278 -2.06 42.75 40.67
N ASN A 279 -1.25 41.83 41.18
CA ASN A 279 0.10 41.58 40.65
C ASN A 279 0.07 40.59 39.50
N LEU A 280 0.97 40.80 38.54
CA LEU A 280 1.13 39.96 37.35
C LEU A 280 1.52 38.54 37.73
N LYS A 281 2.55 38.34 38.57
CA LYS A 281 2.99 37.00 39.02
C LYS A 281 1.84 36.22 39.64
N ALA A 282 1.13 36.81 40.60
CA ALA A 282 0.08 36.13 41.34
C ALA A 282 -1.15 35.80 40.47
N ASN A 283 -1.56 36.71 39.58
CA ASN A 283 -2.65 36.44 38.62
C ASN A 283 -2.24 35.42 37.55
N SER A 284 -0.97 35.39 37.13
CA SER A 284 -0.45 34.36 36.21
C SER A 284 -0.46 32.96 36.84
N MET A 285 -0.12 32.87 38.13
CA MET A 285 -0.23 31.61 38.88
C MET A 285 -1.70 31.19 39.05
N MET A 286 -2.61 32.13 39.31
CA MET A 286 -4.05 31.83 39.38
C MET A 286 -4.63 31.40 38.02
N MET A 287 -4.14 31.99 36.93
CA MET A 287 -4.45 31.55 35.57
C MET A 287 -3.98 30.11 35.35
N SER A 288 -2.73 29.78 35.70
CA SER A 288 -2.21 28.39 35.64
C SER A 288 -3.03 27.40 36.45
N ALA A 289 -3.46 27.78 37.66
CA ALA A 289 -4.30 26.96 38.52
C ALA A 289 -5.70 26.72 37.92
N SER A 290 -6.29 27.76 37.35
CA SER A 290 -7.61 27.68 36.69
C SER A 290 -7.55 26.83 35.41
N LEU A 291 -6.48 26.96 34.63
CA LEU A 291 -6.22 26.07 33.49
C LEU A 291 -6.08 24.61 33.94
N LYS A 292 -5.37 24.34 35.04
CA LYS A 292 -5.23 22.99 35.58
C LYS A 292 -6.56 22.41 36.06
N LEU A 293 -7.40 23.21 36.73
CA LEU A 293 -8.76 22.81 37.11
C LEU A 293 -9.59 22.45 35.87
N PHE A 294 -9.56 23.28 34.82
CA PHE A 294 -10.24 22.97 33.56
C PHE A 294 -9.71 21.68 32.94
N GLU A 295 -8.39 21.53 32.86
CA GLU A 295 -7.70 20.41 32.22
C GLU A 295 -8.16 19.05 32.78
N VAL A 296 -8.32 18.96 34.11
CA VAL A 296 -8.61 17.71 34.82
C VAL A 296 -10.10 17.49 35.12
N THR A 297 -10.94 18.53 35.00
CA THR A 297 -12.39 18.43 35.30
C THR A 297 -13.29 18.63 34.09
N GLY A 298 -12.79 19.23 33.00
CA GLY A 298 -13.59 19.69 31.88
C GLY A 298 -14.56 20.83 32.22
N ASN A 299 -14.50 21.40 33.44
CA ASN A 299 -15.43 22.46 33.85
C ASN A 299 -15.00 23.80 33.25
N PHE A 300 -15.77 24.23 32.25
CA PHE A 300 -15.53 25.43 31.46
C PHE A 300 -15.55 26.74 32.27
N THR A 301 -16.14 26.75 33.46
CA THR A 301 -16.12 27.92 34.36
C THR A 301 -14.68 28.39 34.63
N TYR A 302 -13.75 27.46 34.83
CA TYR A 302 -12.34 27.78 35.09
C TYR A 302 -11.62 28.29 33.84
N TYR A 303 -12.00 27.80 32.65
CA TYR A 303 -11.46 28.29 31.38
C TYR A 303 -11.96 29.72 31.08
N ASN A 304 -13.26 29.99 31.27
CA ASN A 304 -13.82 31.34 31.17
C ASN A 304 -13.16 32.33 32.13
N LYS A 305 -12.86 31.89 33.36
CA LYS A 305 -12.11 32.70 34.31
C LYS A 305 -10.72 33.02 33.78
N THR A 306 -10.02 32.02 33.24
CA THR A 306 -8.70 32.20 32.61
C THR A 306 -8.74 33.23 31.49
N ILE A 307 -9.72 33.14 30.57
CA ILE A 307 -9.90 34.12 29.48
C ILE A 307 -10.11 35.53 30.04
N THR A 308 -10.90 35.67 31.12
CA THR A 308 -11.13 36.96 31.78
C THR A 308 -9.83 37.54 32.34
N ILE A 309 -9.02 36.72 33.03
CA ILE A 309 -7.72 37.14 33.57
C ILE A 309 -6.79 37.56 32.42
N PHE A 310 -6.66 36.73 31.39
CA PHE A 310 -5.85 37.00 30.20
C PHE A 310 -6.21 38.36 29.59
N ASN A 311 -7.47 38.56 29.22
CA ASN A 311 -7.92 39.83 28.64
C ASN A 311 -7.66 41.02 29.57
N SER A 312 -7.77 40.84 30.88
CA SER A 312 -7.52 41.91 31.86
C SER A 312 -6.03 42.22 32.04
N ILE A 313 -5.15 41.23 31.91
CA ILE A 313 -3.68 41.41 31.86
C ILE A 313 -3.29 42.17 30.60
N GLU A 314 -3.79 41.74 29.43
CA GLU A 314 -3.52 42.38 28.14
C GLU A 314 -4.01 43.84 28.09
N LEU A 315 -5.19 44.12 28.66
CA LEU A 315 -5.75 45.47 28.66
C LEU A 315 -5.16 46.38 29.75
N GLY A 316 -4.86 45.82 30.93
CA GLY A 316 -4.56 46.59 32.13
C GLY A 316 -3.09 46.62 32.55
N LEU A 317 -2.32 45.60 32.19
CA LEU A 317 -0.91 45.45 32.62
C LEU A 317 0.08 45.50 31.45
N TYR A 318 -0.33 45.20 30.22
CA TYR A 318 0.55 45.31 29.06
C TYR A 318 0.88 46.78 28.73
N ASP A 319 2.17 47.11 28.74
CA ASP A 319 2.68 48.42 28.39
C ASP A 319 3.14 48.44 26.93
N ASN A 320 2.24 48.87 26.03
CA ASN A 320 2.50 48.97 24.60
C ASN A 320 3.72 49.83 24.23
N LEU A 321 4.11 50.80 25.07
CA LEU A 321 5.23 51.70 24.77
C LEU A 321 6.58 50.98 24.93
N ASN A 322 6.67 50.10 25.93
CA ASN A 322 7.90 49.38 26.28
C ASN A 322 7.86 47.89 25.90
N SER A 323 6.74 47.43 25.33
CA SER A 323 6.50 46.02 24.95
C SER A 323 6.76 45.03 26.09
N ALA A 324 6.35 45.39 27.31
CA ALA A 324 6.55 44.59 28.52
C ALA A 324 5.36 44.76 29.48
N TYR A 325 5.21 43.86 30.46
CA TYR A 325 4.12 43.94 31.42
C TYR A 325 4.54 44.68 32.70
N ASN A 326 3.67 45.57 33.16
CA ASN A 326 3.74 46.16 34.48
C ASN A 326 3.57 45.07 35.54
N ASP A 327 4.36 45.16 36.62
CA ASP A 327 4.31 44.19 37.71
C ASP A 327 2.95 44.17 38.42
N SER A 328 2.28 45.32 38.52
CA SER A 328 0.90 45.39 39.01
C SER A 328 0.15 46.60 38.46
N ASN A 329 -1.14 46.66 38.78
CA ASN A 329 -1.97 47.79 38.44
C ASN A 329 -1.62 49.10 39.20
N ILE A 330 -0.71 49.06 40.18
CA ILE A 330 -0.22 50.23 40.93
C ILE A 330 1.30 50.43 40.82
N ASN A 331 2.02 49.46 40.25
CA ASN A 331 3.46 49.47 40.07
C ASN A 331 3.79 49.17 38.61
N ASN A 332 4.34 50.17 37.92
CA ASN A 332 4.69 50.09 36.51
C ASN A 332 6.12 49.60 36.24
N ASN A 333 6.82 49.12 37.27
CA ASN A 333 8.08 48.41 37.11
C ASN A 333 7.89 47.15 36.26
N LYS A 334 8.96 46.74 35.58
CA LYS A 334 9.01 45.55 34.74
C LYS A 334 9.86 44.51 35.46
N ILE A 335 9.27 43.38 35.84
CA ILE A 335 9.97 42.31 36.58
C ILE A 335 10.03 41.06 35.71
N LEU A 336 11.24 40.57 35.42
CA LEU A 336 11.46 39.40 34.57
C LEU A 336 10.71 38.18 35.12
N LEU A 337 10.85 37.86 36.41
CA LEU A 337 10.15 36.73 37.04
C LEU A 337 8.63 36.76 36.81
N SER A 338 7.99 37.92 36.98
CA SER A 338 6.55 38.09 36.77
C SER A 338 6.16 37.81 35.31
N ASN A 339 6.99 38.23 34.36
CA ASN A 339 6.79 37.96 32.92
C ASN A 339 7.00 36.48 32.58
N LEU A 340 8.01 35.82 33.18
CA LEU A 340 8.26 34.39 32.98
C LEU A 340 7.11 33.52 33.51
N LYS A 341 6.54 33.87 34.68
CA LYS A 341 5.34 33.18 35.21
C LYS A 341 4.10 33.41 34.35
N LEU A 342 3.96 34.58 33.71
CA LEU A 342 2.92 34.80 32.70
C LEU A 342 3.12 33.89 31.49
N PHE A 343 4.36 33.80 31.00
CA PHE A 343 4.69 32.93 29.87
C PHE A 343 4.42 31.46 30.17
N GLU A 344 4.75 30.98 31.38
CA GLU A 344 4.39 29.63 31.83
C GLU A 344 2.86 29.39 31.77
N ALA A 345 2.06 30.37 32.18
CA ALA A 345 0.60 30.30 32.10
C ALA A 345 0.10 30.27 30.64
N TYR A 346 0.73 31.04 29.75
CA TYR A 346 0.39 31.09 28.32
C TYR A 346 0.76 29.79 27.62
N TYR A 347 1.89 29.18 27.96
CA TYR A 347 2.28 27.87 27.44
C TYR A 347 1.24 26.79 27.82
N LYS A 348 0.77 26.79 29.07
CA LYS A 348 -0.32 25.89 29.51
C LYS A 348 -1.64 26.15 28.78
N ALA A 349 -1.97 27.41 28.51
CA ALA A 349 -3.15 27.75 27.72
C ALA A 349 -3.00 27.28 26.26
N TYR A 350 -1.81 27.38 25.69
CA TYR A 350 -1.49 26.91 24.35
C TYR A 350 -1.63 25.38 24.23
N ASP A 351 -1.26 24.62 25.26
CA ASP A 351 -1.50 23.16 25.29
C ASP A 351 -3.00 22.82 25.24
N ILE A 352 -3.82 23.59 25.97
CA ILE A 352 -5.29 23.44 25.92
C ILE A 352 -5.83 23.82 24.53
N PHE A 353 -5.36 24.93 23.96
CA PHE A 353 -5.70 25.36 22.61
C PHE A 353 -5.42 24.25 21.58
N ASN A 354 -4.26 23.60 21.67
CA ASN A 354 -3.88 22.50 20.77
C ASN A 354 -4.64 21.19 21.01
N SER A 355 -5.34 21.04 22.13
CA SER A 355 -6.16 19.86 22.45
C SER A 355 -7.59 19.95 21.88
N THR A 356 -7.83 20.89 20.97
CA THR A 356 -9.13 21.07 20.31
C THR A 356 -9.27 20.12 19.12
N VAL A 357 -10.39 19.39 19.04
CA VAL A 357 -10.70 18.42 17.99
C VAL A 357 -12.06 18.68 17.36
N LEU A 358 -12.20 18.35 16.08
CA LEU A 358 -13.48 18.33 15.39
C LEU A 358 -13.76 16.89 14.95
N SER A 359 -14.86 16.33 15.41
CA SER A 359 -15.39 15.09 14.88
C SER A 359 -16.60 15.38 13.99
N ALA A 360 -16.72 14.61 12.92
CA ALA A 360 -17.90 14.64 12.07
C ALA A 360 -18.25 13.22 11.66
N GLU A 361 -19.53 12.91 11.69
CA GLU A 361 -20.12 11.67 11.21
C GLU A 361 -21.26 12.03 10.28
N TYR A 362 -21.58 11.16 9.32
CA TYR A 362 -22.85 11.25 8.62
C TYR A 362 -23.62 9.95 8.80
N ASN A 363 -24.87 9.94 8.34
CA ASN A 363 -25.85 8.86 8.46
C ASN A 363 -25.43 7.47 7.91
N LEU A 364 -24.16 7.24 7.59
CA LEU A 364 -23.58 5.98 7.10
C LEU A 364 -22.20 5.72 7.76
N SER A 365 -21.79 4.44 7.80
CA SER A 365 -20.61 3.96 8.52
C SER A 365 -19.25 4.45 7.95
N ASN A 366 -18.13 4.05 8.58
CA ASN A 366 -16.76 4.49 8.27
C ASN A 366 -16.19 4.07 6.89
N GLN A 367 -16.97 3.39 6.04
CA GLN A 367 -16.58 3.09 4.65
C GLN A 367 -17.31 4.05 3.71
N ILE A 368 -16.65 4.47 2.62
CA ILE A 368 -17.18 5.46 1.67
C ILE A 368 -18.63 5.10 1.34
N PRO A 369 -19.60 5.96 1.70
CA PRO A 369 -21.00 5.70 1.41
C PRO A 369 -21.39 6.08 -0.01
N ASP A 370 -22.26 5.26 -0.60
CA ASP A 370 -22.99 5.57 -1.82
C ASP A 370 -24.31 6.28 -1.48
N PHE A 371 -24.45 7.55 -1.87
CA PHE A 371 -25.73 8.26 -1.79
C PHE A 371 -26.47 8.18 -3.12
N ILE A 372 -27.77 7.88 -3.07
CA ILE A 372 -28.65 7.88 -4.24
C ILE A 372 -29.20 9.29 -4.46
N PHE A 373 -28.86 9.92 -5.60
CA PHE A 373 -29.35 11.28 -5.88
C PHE A 373 -30.88 11.33 -6.00
N ASN A 374 -31.46 12.47 -5.63
CA ASN A 374 -32.90 12.74 -5.52
C ASN A 374 -33.66 11.84 -4.53
N GLN A 375 -32.99 10.95 -3.79
CA GLN A 375 -33.60 10.10 -2.76
C GLN A 375 -32.96 10.37 -1.40
N ASP A 376 -31.63 10.26 -1.32
CA ASP A 376 -30.92 10.32 -0.06
C ASP A 376 -30.55 11.76 0.30
N LYS A 377 -30.54 12.01 1.61
CA LYS A 377 -29.99 13.23 2.20
C LYS A 377 -28.80 12.85 3.04
N MET A 378 -27.72 13.60 2.90
CA MET A 378 -26.56 13.49 3.76
C MET A 378 -26.83 14.31 5.01
N ASN A 379 -26.89 13.64 6.16
CA ASN A 379 -27.00 14.31 7.46
C ASN A 379 -25.63 14.25 8.14
N ILE A 380 -24.91 15.37 8.17
CA ILE A 380 -23.58 15.46 8.78
C ILE A 380 -23.72 15.98 10.21
N THR A 381 -23.49 15.13 11.19
CA THR A 381 -23.41 15.48 12.62
C THR A 381 -21.97 15.82 12.97
N SER A 382 -21.72 17.06 13.37
CA SER A 382 -20.40 17.58 13.71
C SER A 382 -20.33 17.99 15.19
N ILE A 383 -19.27 17.60 15.87
CA ILE A 383 -19.01 17.92 17.29
C ILE A 383 -17.61 18.52 17.39
N TYR A 384 -17.55 19.76 17.85
CA TYR A 384 -16.31 20.46 18.15
C TYR A 384 -16.04 20.38 19.65
N SER A 385 -14.91 19.80 20.05
CA SER A 385 -14.64 19.50 21.46
C SER A 385 -13.19 19.79 21.86
N TYR A 386 -13.00 20.10 23.14
CA TYR A 386 -11.71 19.95 23.81
C TYR A 386 -11.58 18.48 24.21
N ARG A 387 -10.47 17.84 23.83
CA ARG A 387 -10.18 16.46 24.20
C ARG A 387 -8.73 16.32 24.60
N LYS A 388 -8.47 15.95 25.85
CA LYS A 388 -7.13 15.70 26.37
C LYS A 388 -7.06 14.36 27.07
N SER A 389 -6.04 13.58 26.70
CA SER A 389 -5.68 12.35 27.40
C SER A 389 -4.58 12.65 28.41
N LEU A 390 -4.78 12.17 29.63
CA LEU A 390 -3.89 12.31 30.78
C LEU A 390 -3.73 10.95 31.44
N ASP A 391 -2.70 10.80 32.27
CA ASP A 391 -2.47 9.59 33.04
C ASP A 391 -2.58 9.86 34.54
N TYR A 392 -3.10 8.90 35.30
CA TYR A 392 -3.09 8.94 36.76
C TYR A 392 -2.40 7.72 37.36
N PHE A 393 -1.77 7.89 38.52
CA PHE A 393 -1.05 6.80 39.16
C PHE A 393 -1.99 5.89 39.96
N ASN A 394 -2.10 4.62 39.60
CA ASN A 394 -2.85 3.66 40.42
C ASN A 394 -1.94 3.08 41.52
N PRO A 395 -2.16 3.40 42.80
CA PRO A 395 -1.30 2.94 43.88
C PRO A 395 -1.37 1.42 44.14
N VAL A 396 -2.42 0.74 43.68
CA VAL A 396 -2.59 -0.72 43.85
C VAL A 396 -1.77 -1.48 42.80
N SER A 397 -1.91 -1.12 41.52
CA SER A 397 -1.15 -1.75 40.44
C SER A 397 0.26 -1.18 40.28
N LYS A 398 0.52 0.00 40.85
CA LYS A 398 1.75 0.79 40.67
C LYS A 398 2.03 1.16 39.21
N LEU A 399 0.97 1.35 38.43
CA LEU A 399 1.02 1.71 37.00
C LEU A 399 0.23 3.00 36.75
N TYR A 400 0.65 3.74 35.72
CA TYR A 400 -0.12 4.85 35.17
C TYR A 400 -1.28 4.34 34.31
N ILE A 401 -2.47 4.89 34.52
CA ILE A 401 -3.69 4.53 33.80
C ILE A 401 -4.17 5.75 33.01
N PRO A 402 -4.42 5.62 31.69
CA PRO A 402 -4.92 6.71 30.89
C PRO A 402 -6.38 7.01 31.20
N PHE A 403 -6.71 8.29 31.22
CA PHE A 403 -8.07 8.81 31.23
C PHE A 403 -8.18 9.94 30.20
N THR A 404 -9.40 10.21 29.74
CA THR A 404 -9.65 11.28 28.76
C THR A 404 -10.71 12.21 29.31
N ILE A 405 -10.39 13.50 29.30
CA ILE A 405 -11.36 14.57 29.52
C ILE A 405 -11.82 15.04 28.15
N GLU A 406 -13.13 15.05 27.96
CA GLU A 406 -13.77 15.53 26.76
C GLU A 406 -14.88 16.52 27.13
N TYR A 407 -14.90 17.66 26.45
CA TYR A 407 -15.90 18.70 26.62
C TYR A 407 -16.29 19.28 25.26
N ASN A 408 -17.58 19.31 24.97
CA ASN A 408 -18.08 19.88 23.71
C ASN A 408 -18.14 21.39 23.82
N ILE A 409 -17.44 22.06 22.90
CA ILE A 409 -17.36 23.51 22.81
C ILE A 409 -18.69 24.03 22.25
N THR A 410 -19.19 25.14 22.82
CA THR A 410 -20.42 25.82 22.38
C THR A 410 -20.08 27.14 21.67
N ASN A 411 -21.04 27.71 20.92
CA ASN A 411 -20.90 28.99 20.22
C ASN A 411 -19.67 29.02 19.27
N TRP A 412 -19.69 28.16 18.27
CA TRP A 412 -18.61 27.99 17.31
C TRP A 412 -19.12 28.14 15.88
N ASP A 413 -18.25 28.59 14.99
CA ASP A 413 -18.53 28.69 13.56
C ASP A 413 -18.16 27.36 12.90
N ILE A 414 -18.97 26.91 11.94
CA ILE A 414 -18.67 25.73 11.13
C ILE A 414 -18.80 26.05 9.65
N ASN A 415 -17.92 25.46 8.85
CA ASN A 415 -17.96 25.60 7.42
C ASN A 415 -17.84 24.23 6.76
N TYR A 416 -18.61 24.05 5.69
CA TYR A 416 -18.61 22.85 4.88
C TYR A 416 -18.23 23.20 3.44
N LEU A 417 -17.19 22.56 2.92
CA LEU A 417 -16.72 22.74 1.55
C LEU A 417 -16.80 21.41 0.81
N PHE A 418 -17.77 21.32 -0.07
CA PHE A 418 -17.95 20.17 -0.94
C PHE A 418 -17.12 20.35 -2.21
N LYS A 419 -16.40 19.31 -2.61
CA LYS A 419 -15.61 19.29 -3.83
C LYS A 419 -15.90 18.05 -4.67
N TYR A 420 -15.83 18.23 -5.98
CA TYR A 420 -15.83 17.14 -6.94
C TYR A 420 -14.59 16.24 -6.76
N SER A 421 -14.63 15.05 -7.34
CA SER A 421 -13.52 14.08 -7.38
C SER A 421 -12.21 14.67 -7.93
N ASN A 422 -12.32 15.56 -8.91
CA ASN A 422 -11.20 16.30 -9.51
C ASN A 422 -10.67 17.46 -8.64
N GLY A 423 -11.24 17.69 -7.45
CA GLY A 423 -10.84 18.74 -6.51
C GLY A 423 -11.41 20.14 -6.82
N SER A 424 -12.26 20.29 -7.83
CA SER A 424 -12.96 21.55 -8.08
C SER A 424 -14.10 21.77 -7.08
N LEU A 425 -14.45 23.03 -6.84
CA LEU A 425 -15.49 23.42 -5.89
C LEU A 425 -16.88 22.98 -6.38
N LEU A 426 -17.61 22.23 -5.55
CA LEU A 426 -19.03 21.93 -5.76
C LEU A 426 -19.89 23.00 -5.09
N THR A 427 -19.73 23.18 -3.78
CA THR A 427 -20.45 24.20 -3.02
C THR A 427 -19.75 24.47 -1.69
N GLN A 428 -20.02 25.63 -1.11
CA GLN A 428 -19.57 26.00 0.23
C GLN A 428 -20.76 26.48 1.05
N ILE A 429 -20.90 25.96 2.26
CA ILE A 429 -21.96 26.29 3.20
C ILE A 429 -21.29 26.77 4.49
N PRO A 430 -21.19 28.09 4.70
CA PRO A 430 -20.87 28.64 6.01
C PRO A 430 -22.11 28.56 6.90
N ASP A 431 -21.93 28.22 8.18
CA ASP A 431 -22.98 28.33 9.18
C ASP A 431 -22.43 28.84 10.52
N GLU A 432 -23.17 29.74 11.14
CA GLU A 432 -22.84 30.32 12.44
C GLU A 432 -23.82 29.73 13.45
N ILE A 433 -23.31 28.95 14.41
CA ILE A 433 -24.16 28.26 15.39
C ILE A 433 -24.52 29.26 16.48
N LEU A 434 -25.64 29.96 16.27
CA LEU A 434 -26.19 30.97 17.16
C LEU A 434 -27.14 30.36 18.21
N ASP A 435 -26.62 29.46 19.04
CA ASP A 435 -27.17 29.05 20.34
C ASP A 435 -26.15 28.07 20.97
N PRO A 436 -26.18 27.77 22.28
CA PRO A 436 -25.21 26.88 22.90
C PRO A 436 -25.48 25.41 22.54
N GLU A 437 -25.39 25.08 21.25
CA GLU A 437 -25.41 23.72 20.74
C GLU A 437 -23.99 23.16 20.77
N THR A 438 -23.88 21.97 21.36
CA THR A 438 -22.64 21.19 21.43
C THR A 438 -22.44 20.29 20.21
N THR A 439 -23.46 20.21 19.36
CA THR A 439 -23.53 19.36 18.18
C THR A 439 -24.27 20.11 17.09
N HIS A 440 -23.76 20.09 15.86
CA HIS A 440 -24.41 20.70 14.71
C HIS A 440 -24.74 19.65 13.65
N ASN A 441 -25.90 19.79 12.99
CA ASN A 441 -26.36 18.87 11.96
C ASN A 441 -26.59 19.61 10.64
N LEU A 442 -25.75 19.34 9.63
CA LEU A 442 -25.99 19.81 8.27
C LEU A 442 -26.78 18.76 7.49
N LEU A 443 -27.96 19.14 7.00
CA LEU A 443 -28.72 18.36 6.03
C LEU A 443 -28.41 18.84 4.60
N TYR A 444 -27.65 18.04 3.87
CA TYR A 444 -27.30 18.31 2.47
C TYR A 444 -28.07 17.37 1.52
N ASN A 445 -28.84 17.96 0.60
CA ASN A 445 -29.60 17.19 -0.39
C ASN A 445 -28.67 16.74 -1.53
N ILE A 446 -28.64 15.45 -1.83
CA ILE A 446 -27.94 14.91 -3.00
C ILE A 446 -28.90 14.97 -4.18
N VAL A 447 -28.62 15.86 -5.14
CA VAL A 447 -29.49 16.12 -6.30
C VAL A 447 -28.84 15.64 -7.60
N ASP A 448 -29.66 15.38 -8.62
CA ASP A 448 -29.23 14.90 -9.95
C ASP A 448 -28.32 15.85 -10.75
N THR A 449 -28.14 17.09 -10.30
CA THR A 449 -27.12 18.00 -10.86
C THR A 449 -25.70 17.63 -10.42
N ILE A 450 -25.55 16.78 -9.41
CA ILE A 450 -24.26 16.24 -8.98
C ILE A 450 -23.99 14.98 -9.83
N PRO A 451 -22.92 14.93 -10.64
CA PRO A 451 -22.61 13.78 -11.48
C PRO A 451 -22.48 12.47 -10.67
N ILE A 452 -22.81 11.34 -11.29
CA ILE A 452 -22.50 10.04 -10.73
C ILE A 452 -20.98 9.88 -10.76
N ASP A 453 -20.36 9.82 -9.59
CA ASP A 453 -18.92 9.64 -9.46
C ASP A 453 -18.57 9.15 -8.05
N GLN A 454 -17.36 8.62 -7.92
CA GLN A 454 -16.77 8.25 -6.64
C GLN A 454 -15.74 9.27 -6.19
N GLY A 455 -15.59 9.42 -4.87
CA GLY A 455 -14.52 10.23 -4.30
C GLY A 455 -14.79 11.72 -4.27
N TYR A 456 -16.04 12.14 -4.07
CA TYR A 456 -16.33 13.49 -3.63
C TYR A 456 -15.72 13.74 -2.25
N TYR A 457 -15.35 14.99 -1.98
CA TYR A 457 -14.75 15.39 -0.72
C TYR A 457 -15.61 16.41 0.00
N ILE A 458 -15.62 16.33 1.33
CA ILE A 458 -16.18 17.34 2.21
C ILE A 458 -15.08 17.74 3.17
N TYR A 459 -14.66 19.00 3.09
CA TYR A 459 -13.78 19.59 4.09
C TYR A 459 -14.67 20.34 5.07
N ILE A 460 -14.54 19.99 6.34
CA ILE A 460 -15.33 20.57 7.43
C ILE A 460 -14.32 21.21 8.36
N TRP A 461 -14.51 22.48 8.69
CA TRP A 461 -13.70 23.13 9.72
C TRP A 461 -14.56 23.94 10.66
N ALA A 462 -14.11 23.97 11.90
CA ALA A 462 -14.76 24.63 13.02
C ALA A 462 -13.78 25.59 13.69
N ASN A 463 -14.27 26.75 14.12
CA ASN A 463 -13.47 27.72 14.85
C ASN A 463 -14.31 28.44 15.90
N THR A 464 -13.67 28.79 17.01
CA THR A 464 -14.19 29.79 17.94
C THR A 464 -13.02 30.51 18.61
N SER A 465 -13.27 31.64 19.25
CA SER A 465 -12.22 32.39 19.95
C SER A 465 -11.61 31.54 21.08
N TYR A 466 -10.29 31.62 21.26
CA TYR A 466 -9.52 30.91 22.30
C TYR A 466 -9.49 29.37 22.16
N PHE A 467 -9.97 28.82 21.05
CA PHE A 467 -9.77 27.42 20.67
C PHE A 467 -9.16 27.33 19.27
N ARG A 468 -8.47 26.22 19.01
CA ARG A 468 -7.79 26.03 17.72
C ARG A 468 -8.82 25.71 16.64
N MET A 469 -8.66 26.34 15.48
CA MET A 469 -9.39 25.90 14.28
C MET A 469 -9.07 24.42 14.00
N SER A 470 -10.10 23.58 13.99
CA SER A 470 -9.96 22.15 13.77
C SER A 470 -10.72 21.74 12.51
N GLU A 471 -10.13 20.84 11.74
CA GLU A 471 -10.66 20.40 10.46
C GLU A 471 -10.77 18.88 10.38
N VAL A 472 -11.74 18.40 9.61
CA VAL A 472 -11.91 16.99 9.26
C VAL A 472 -12.31 16.87 7.80
N THR A 473 -11.73 15.90 7.11
CA THR A 473 -12.06 15.60 5.71
C THR A 473 -12.84 14.31 5.65
N LYS A 474 -13.90 14.31 4.83
CA LYS A 474 -14.75 13.16 4.57
C LYS A 474 -14.88 12.90 3.08
N ARG A 475 -15.27 11.67 2.74
CA ARG A 475 -15.47 11.22 1.36
C ARG A 475 -16.84 10.59 1.19
N PHE A 476 -17.45 10.81 0.02
CA PHE A 476 -18.70 10.17 -0.37
C PHE A 476 -18.71 9.88 -1.87
N SER A 477 -19.61 9.00 -2.29
CA SER A 477 -19.94 8.74 -3.69
C SER A 477 -21.40 9.08 -3.95
N VAL A 478 -21.68 9.44 -5.20
CA VAL A 478 -23.04 9.66 -5.68
C VAL A 478 -23.34 8.60 -6.71
N THR A 479 -24.44 7.90 -6.53
CA THR A 479 -24.97 6.91 -7.48
C THR A 479 -26.39 7.30 -7.88
N SER A 480 -26.87 6.73 -8.98
CA SER A 480 -28.28 6.84 -9.37
C SER A 480 -29.19 5.85 -8.65
N GLY A 481 -28.61 4.83 -8.00
CA GLY A 481 -29.33 3.63 -7.55
C GLY A 481 -29.54 2.58 -8.65
N LEU A 482 -28.90 2.71 -9.82
CA LEU A 482 -28.84 1.66 -10.84
C LEU A 482 -27.43 1.07 -10.88
N THR A 483 -27.32 -0.25 -10.76
CA THR A 483 -26.03 -0.95 -10.88
C THR A 483 -26.12 -2.07 -11.90
N ASN A 484 -25.14 -2.13 -12.81
CA ASN A 484 -25.00 -3.25 -13.73
C ASN A 484 -24.66 -4.53 -12.96
N ILE A 485 -25.43 -5.60 -13.18
CA ILE A 485 -25.14 -6.94 -12.66
C ILE A 485 -24.34 -7.72 -13.70
N SER A 486 -24.86 -7.80 -14.93
CA SER A 486 -24.29 -8.58 -16.02
C SER A 486 -24.78 -8.07 -17.37
N ILE A 487 -24.00 -8.41 -18.41
CA ILE A 487 -24.41 -8.29 -19.79
C ILE A 487 -24.50 -9.71 -20.35
N GLU A 488 -25.66 -10.06 -20.87
CA GLU A 488 -25.95 -11.39 -21.41
C GLU A 488 -26.14 -11.33 -22.93
N GLY A 489 -25.80 -12.41 -23.65
CA GLY A 489 -25.95 -12.48 -25.10
C GLY A 489 -24.81 -11.84 -25.89
N THR A 490 -23.68 -11.53 -25.25
CA THR A 490 -22.45 -11.06 -25.90
C THR A 490 -21.45 -12.21 -26.07
N ASP A 491 -21.17 -12.61 -27.31
CA ASP A 491 -20.01 -13.42 -27.67
C ASP A 491 -18.77 -12.53 -27.91
N ASP A 492 -17.57 -13.11 -27.90
CA ASP A 492 -16.31 -12.38 -28.11
C ASP A 492 -16.24 -11.67 -29.48
N ARG A 493 -17.00 -12.17 -30.48
CA ARG A 493 -16.99 -11.66 -31.86
C ARG A 493 -18.39 -11.55 -32.47
N PHE A 494 -18.73 -10.38 -33.01
CA PHE A 494 -19.95 -10.10 -33.76
C PHE A 494 -19.63 -9.98 -35.26
N TYR A 495 -20.27 -10.81 -36.08
CA TYR A 495 -20.14 -10.74 -37.54
C TYR A 495 -21.04 -9.66 -38.13
N GLN A 496 -20.66 -9.10 -39.27
CA GLN A 496 -21.46 -8.10 -39.99
C GLN A 496 -22.72 -8.72 -40.60
N GLY A 497 -23.89 -8.19 -40.27
CA GLY A 497 -25.18 -8.62 -40.83
C GLY A 497 -26.16 -9.30 -39.86
N PRO A 498 -25.76 -10.34 -39.10
CA PRO A 498 -26.64 -10.98 -38.11
C PRO A 498 -27.21 -10.02 -37.07
N PHE A 499 -28.41 -10.33 -36.57
CA PHE A 499 -28.95 -9.69 -35.38
C PHE A 499 -28.56 -10.51 -34.15
N VAL A 500 -28.03 -9.84 -33.14
CA VAL A 500 -27.69 -10.42 -31.83
C VAL A 500 -28.53 -9.72 -30.77
N ASN A 501 -29.18 -10.50 -29.90
CA ASN A 501 -29.94 -9.95 -28.78
C ASN A 501 -29.02 -9.89 -27.56
N VAL A 502 -28.73 -8.67 -27.10
CA VAL A 502 -27.94 -8.42 -25.91
C VAL A 502 -28.82 -7.85 -24.82
N SER A 503 -28.75 -8.42 -23.62
CA SER A 503 -29.53 -7.98 -22.47
C SER A 503 -28.63 -7.38 -21.39
N LEU A 504 -28.94 -6.14 -20.98
CA LEU A 504 -28.34 -5.51 -19.82
C LEU A 504 -29.20 -5.82 -18.58
N VAL A 505 -28.61 -6.48 -17.59
CA VAL A 505 -29.27 -6.84 -16.33
C VAL A 505 -28.89 -5.83 -15.26
N ILE A 506 -29.88 -5.14 -14.69
CA ILE A 506 -29.69 -4.01 -13.80
C ILE A 506 -30.38 -4.26 -12.48
N ASN A 507 -29.67 -4.00 -11.39
CA ASN A 507 -30.29 -3.89 -10.09
C ASN A 507 -30.77 -2.45 -9.87
N TYR A 508 -32.04 -2.27 -9.55
CA TYR A 508 -32.62 -0.97 -9.23
C TYR A 508 -32.85 -0.85 -7.73
N THR A 509 -31.94 -0.18 -7.03
CA THR A 509 -31.94 -0.09 -5.57
C THR A 509 -32.73 1.11 -5.03
N ARG A 510 -33.32 1.91 -5.91
CA ARG A 510 -34.17 3.03 -5.50
C ARG A 510 -35.52 2.57 -4.95
N THR A 511 -36.11 3.42 -4.12
CA THR A 511 -37.42 3.20 -3.46
C THR A 511 -38.60 3.80 -4.21
N ASP A 512 -38.35 4.72 -5.13
CA ASP A 512 -39.33 5.33 -6.02
C ASP A 512 -39.40 4.58 -7.35
N ASN A 513 -40.54 4.62 -8.05
CA ASN A 513 -40.64 4.13 -9.43
C ASN A 513 -40.17 5.22 -10.39
N LEU A 514 -39.47 4.84 -11.45
CA LEU A 514 -38.88 5.80 -12.37
C LEU A 514 -38.97 5.35 -13.83
N THR A 515 -39.45 6.25 -14.69
CA THR A 515 -39.42 6.06 -16.14
C THR A 515 -38.13 6.67 -16.69
N LEU A 516 -37.32 5.84 -17.33
CA LEU A 516 -36.03 6.20 -17.93
C LEU A 516 -35.99 5.81 -19.41
N THR A 517 -35.07 6.39 -20.16
CA THR A 517 -34.80 6.02 -21.55
C THR A 517 -33.47 5.28 -21.63
N ALA A 518 -33.48 4.09 -22.22
CA ALA A 518 -32.29 3.28 -22.44
C ALA A 518 -31.87 3.34 -23.92
N HIS A 519 -30.57 3.52 -24.14
CA HIS A 519 -29.94 3.70 -25.44
C HIS A 519 -28.77 2.73 -25.55
N LEU A 520 -28.55 2.23 -26.74
CA LEU A 520 -27.36 1.47 -27.10
C LEU A 520 -26.68 2.21 -28.26
N GLU A 521 -25.44 2.63 -28.04
CA GLU A 521 -24.68 3.48 -28.96
C GLU A 521 -23.32 2.84 -29.27
N GLY A 522 -22.90 2.88 -30.53
CA GLY A 522 -21.56 2.49 -30.98
C GLY A 522 -21.32 2.88 -32.44
N GLU A 523 -20.07 3.15 -32.82
CA GLU A 523 -19.74 3.60 -34.19
C GLU A 523 -19.93 2.48 -35.24
N ASP A 524 -19.57 1.25 -34.90
CA ASP A 524 -19.59 0.11 -35.82
C ASP A 524 -20.88 -0.73 -35.77
N ILE A 525 -21.89 -0.29 -35.01
CA ILE A 525 -23.19 -0.97 -34.89
C ILE A 525 -24.34 -0.07 -35.34
N VAL A 526 -25.45 -0.68 -35.70
CA VAL A 526 -26.71 0.04 -35.89
C VAL A 526 -27.23 0.41 -34.50
N ASN A 527 -27.31 1.71 -34.22
CA ASN A 527 -27.87 2.20 -32.95
C ASN A 527 -29.30 1.67 -32.78
N SER A 528 -29.56 1.05 -31.63
CA SER A 528 -30.89 0.54 -31.31
C SER A 528 -31.83 1.72 -31.03
N PRO A 529 -33.12 1.66 -31.41
CA PRO A 529 -34.06 2.71 -31.08
C PRO A 529 -34.17 2.88 -29.57
N VAL A 530 -34.41 4.13 -29.15
CA VAL A 530 -34.59 4.49 -27.75
C VAL A 530 -35.74 3.70 -27.14
N GLN A 531 -35.49 3.02 -26.02
CA GLN A 531 -36.51 2.28 -25.28
C GLN A 531 -36.89 3.02 -24.01
N GLU A 532 -38.19 3.23 -23.79
CA GLU A 532 -38.69 3.75 -22.52
C GLU A 532 -38.91 2.57 -21.55
N ILE A 533 -38.26 2.63 -20.39
CA ILE A 533 -38.25 1.57 -19.38
C ILE A 533 -38.83 2.12 -18.09
N ASN A 534 -39.82 1.42 -17.53
CA ASN A 534 -40.41 1.74 -16.25
C ASN A 534 -39.76 0.86 -15.17
N PHE A 535 -38.83 1.44 -14.41
CA PHE A 535 -38.21 0.76 -13.28
C PHE A 535 -39.16 0.73 -12.08
N THR A 536 -39.41 -0.47 -11.56
CA THR A 536 -40.16 -0.67 -10.33
C THR A 536 -39.20 -0.70 -9.14
N ALA A 537 -39.55 -0.07 -8.03
CA ALA A 537 -38.70 -0.01 -6.84
C ALA A 537 -38.16 -1.37 -6.40
N SER A 538 -36.85 -1.44 -6.12
CA SER A 538 -36.15 -2.62 -5.59
C SER A 538 -36.26 -3.90 -6.44
N THR A 539 -36.42 -3.79 -7.76
CA THR A 539 -36.45 -4.93 -8.67
C THR A 539 -35.20 -5.04 -9.53
N GLU A 540 -34.89 -6.26 -9.95
CA GLU A 540 -33.99 -6.49 -11.08
C GLU A 540 -34.77 -6.26 -12.38
N GLU A 541 -34.20 -5.47 -13.28
CA GLU A 541 -34.77 -5.21 -14.60
C GLU A 541 -33.81 -5.70 -15.69
N ARG A 542 -34.40 -6.33 -16.71
CA ARG A 542 -33.68 -6.87 -17.86
C ARG A 542 -34.07 -6.09 -19.11
N ILE A 543 -33.12 -5.38 -19.69
CA ILE A 543 -33.34 -4.55 -20.88
C ILE A 543 -32.66 -5.23 -22.07
N SER A 544 -33.47 -5.69 -23.03
CA SER A 544 -32.98 -6.36 -24.24
C SER A 544 -32.84 -5.39 -25.40
N PHE A 545 -31.71 -5.45 -26.09
CA PHE A 545 -31.39 -4.68 -27.29
C PHE A 545 -31.08 -5.64 -28.43
N ASN A 546 -31.58 -5.31 -29.62
CA ASN A 546 -31.13 -5.97 -30.85
C ASN A 546 -29.98 -5.16 -31.44
N ILE A 547 -28.85 -5.82 -31.66
CA ILE A 547 -27.61 -5.25 -32.19
C ILE A 547 -27.30 -5.91 -33.53
N THR A 548 -26.91 -5.10 -34.51
CA THR A 548 -26.34 -5.57 -35.77
C THR A 548 -25.11 -4.74 -36.07
N ALA A 549 -23.99 -5.39 -36.36
CA ALA A 549 -22.78 -4.71 -36.82
C ALA A 549 -23.01 -4.15 -38.24
N ASN A 550 -22.60 -2.89 -38.48
CA ASN A 550 -22.82 -2.20 -39.75
C ASN A 550 -22.10 -2.94 -40.89
N LEU A 551 -22.76 -3.03 -42.05
CA LEU A 551 -22.14 -3.56 -43.26
C LEU A 551 -21.01 -2.64 -43.71
N GLY A 552 -19.80 -3.16 -43.84
CA GLY A 552 -18.61 -2.40 -44.22
C GLY A 552 -17.83 -1.79 -43.06
N SER A 553 -18.18 -2.07 -41.80
CA SER A 553 -17.33 -1.74 -40.65
C SER A 553 -15.96 -2.40 -40.80
N ILE A 554 -14.92 -1.76 -40.29
CA ILE A 554 -13.57 -2.32 -40.28
C ILE A 554 -13.52 -3.42 -39.22
N PRO A 555 -13.12 -4.66 -39.54
CA PRO A 555 -13.00 -5.69 -38.51
C PRO A 555 -11.94 -5.35 -37.47
N GLY A 556 -12.24 -5.70 -36.21
CA GLY A 556 -11.41 -5.36 -35.07
C GLY A 556 -12.23 -4.95 -33.84
N PRO A 557 -11.58 -4.47 -32.78
CA PRO A 557 -12.27 -4.09 -31.54
C PRO A 557 -13.12 -2.82 -31.73
N SER A 558 -14.39 -2.90 -31.34
CA SER A 558 -15.34 -1.79 -31.31
C SER A 558 -15.87 -1.58 -29.89
N GLU A 559 -16.08 -0.32 -29.51
CA GLU A 559 -16.67 0.06 -28.22
C GLU A 559 -18.19 0.22 -28.34
N ILE A 560 -18.93 -0.33 -27.39
CA ILE A 560 -20.39 -0.17 -27.28
C ILE A 560 -20.72 0.38 -25.89
N PHE A 561 -21.63 1.35 -25.87
CA PHE A 561 -22.11 2.02 -24.66
C PHE A 561 -23.59 1.76 -24.46
N PHE A 562 -23.93 1.19 -23.30
CA PHE A 562 -25.29 1.18 -22.78
C PHE A 562 -25.49 2.43 -21.93
N ARG A 563 -26.43 3.28 -22.32
CA ARG A 563 -26.73 4.53 -21.60
C ARG A 563 -28.17 4.58 -21.16
N ILE A 564 -28.39 4.79 -19.88
CA ILE A 564 -29.73 5.00 -19.32
C ILE A 564 -29.81 6.42 -18.81
N LYS A 565 -30.78 7.18 -19.32
CA LYS A 565 -30.90 8.61 -19.06
C LYS A 565 -32.34 9.08 -18.90
N LYS A 566 -32.51 10.20 -18.20
CA LYS A 566 -33.75 10.99 -18.14
C LYS A 566 -33.47 12.39 -18.66
N GLY A 567 -33.87 12.68 -19.89
CA GLY A 567 -33.41 13.90 -20.57
C GLY A 567 -31.89 13.89 -20.74
N ASN A 568 -31.20 14.87 -20.15
CA ASN A 568 -29.73 14.98 -20.16
C ASN A 568 -29.04 14.35 -18.94
N ILE A 569 -29.79 13.84 -17.96
CA ILE A 569 -29.24 13.27 -16.73
C ILE A 569 -28.92 11.79 -16.99
N LEU A 570 -27.66 11.41 -16.82
CA LEU A 570 -27.20 10.04 -16.92
C LEU A 570 -27.48 9.30 -15.61
N TYR A 571 -28.11 8.13 -15.69
CA TYR A 571 -28.38 7.23 -14.57
C TYR A 571 -27.44 6.03 -14.56
N LEU A 572 -27.06 5.51 -15.72
CA LEU A 572 -26.09 4.41 -15.83
C LEU A 572 -25.40 4.49 -17.19
N GLU A 573 -24.08 4.34 -17.19
CA GLU A 573 -23.30 4.07 -18.41
C GLU A 573 -22.50 2.79 -18.21
N VAL A 574 -22.64 1.84 -19.13
CA VAL A 574 -21.84 0.62 -19.16
C VAL A 574 -21.14 0.54 -20.50
N LYS A 575 -19.82 0.42 -20.46
CA LYS A 575 -18.98 0.28 -21.65
C LYS A 575 -18.54 -1.17 -21.81
N ILE A 576 -18.67 -1.72 -23.01
CA ILE A 576 -18.09 -3.01 -23.40
C ILE A 576 -17.24 -2.87 -24.67
N ILE A 577 -16.32 -3.80 -24.86
CA ILE A 577 -15.50 -3.92 -26.06
C ILE A 577 -15.85 -5.27 -26.69
N ILE A 578 -16.20 -5.26 -27.97
CA ILE A 578 -16.51 -6.46 -28.77
C ILE A 578 -15.63 -6.51 -30.03
N GLU A 579 -15.37 -7.69 -30.58
CA GLU A 579 -14.66 -7.82 -31.86
C GLU A 579 -15.65 -7.87 -33.05
N ILE A 580 -15.50 -7.00 -34.04
CA ILE A 580 -16.30 -7.04 -35.27
C ILE A 580 -15.59 -7.93 -36.31
N GLY A 581 -16.28 -8.95 -36.81
CA GLY A 581 -15.83 -9.82 -37.91
C GLY A 581 -16.36 -9.39 -39.28
N TYR A 582 -15.90 -10.02 -40.37
CA TYR A 582 -16.45 -9.81 -41.71
C TYR A 582 -17.88 -10.40 -41.87
N SER A 583 -18.55 -10.10 -42.98
CA SER A 583 -19.87 -10.64 -43.33
C SER A 583 -19.84 -12.10 -43.82
N PHE A 584 -18.65 -12.68 -43.97
CA PHE A 584 -18.41 -14.06 -44.34
C PHE A 584 -17.13 -14.54 -43.65
N ASP A 585 -16.94 -15.85 -43.51
CA ASP A 585 -15.75 -16.44 -42.92
C ASP A 585 -15.48 -17.84 -43.50
N TYR A 586 -14.35 -18.44 -43.17
CA TYR A 586 -14.06 -19.84 -43.49
C TYR A 586 -13.64 -20.65 -42.26
N SER A 587 -13.92 -21.94 -42.29
CA SER A 587 -13.51 -22.87 -41.24
C SER A 587 -13.12 -24.23 -41.83
N ASN A 588 -12.62 -25.15 -41.00
CA ASN A 588 -12.32 -26.53 -41.36
C ASN A 588 -11.40 -26.71 -42.59
N LEU A 589 -10.36 -25.88 -42.71
CA LEU A 589 -9.36 -26.02 -43.78
C LEU A 589 -8.55 -27.31 -43.61
N LEU A 590 -8.65 -28.20 -44.60
CA LEU A 590 -7.98 -29.50 -44.68
C LEU A 590 -7.22 -29.60 -46.00
N TYR A 591 -5.96 -30.07 -45.99
CA TYR A 591 -5.20 -30.29 -47.21
C TYR A 591 -4.27 -31.51 -47.14
N GLN A 592 -3.94 -32.07 -48.29
CA GLN A 592 -3.03 -33.21 -48.43
C GLN A 592 -1.58 -32.77 -48.29
N GLY A 593 -0.86 -33.31 -47.29
CA GLY A 593 0.52 -32.91 -46.98
C GLY A 593 1.62 -33.51 -47.85
N GLN A 594 1.35 -34.54 -48.67
CA GLN A 594 2.34 -35.19 -49.54
C GLN A 594 1.74 -35.51 -50.93
N VAL A 595 2.51 -35.30 -52.01
CA VAL A 595 2.07 -35.51 -53.40
C VAL A 595 3.22 -36.02 -54.28
N VAL A 596 2.91 -36.86 -55.29
CA VAL A 596 3.87 -37.25 -56.33
C VAL A 596 3.92 -36.13 -57.39
N SER A 597 5.09 -35.81 -57.93
CA SER A 597 5.21 -34.82 -59.01
C SER A 597 4.29 -35.18 -60.19
N GLY A 598 3.44 -34.25 -60.62
CA GLY A 598 2.44 -34.46 -61.69
C GLY A 598 1.04 -34.89 -61.19
N ASP A 599 0.88 -35.25 -59.91
CA ASP A 599 -0.42 -35.59 -59.30
C ASP A 599 -1.16 -34.36 -58.72
N ASN A 600 -2.42 -34.57 -58.31
CA ASN A 600 -3.26 -33.53 -57.71
C ASN A 600 -3.12 -33.45 -56.18
N VAL A 601 -3.00 -32.24 -55.63
CA VAL A 601 -3.14 -31.92 -54.20
C VAL A 601 -4.61 -31.68 -53.88
N PHE A 602 -5.13 -32.36 -52.87
CA PHE A 602 -6.49 -32.12 -52.36
C PHE A 602 -6.52 -31.04 -51.28
N ILE A 603 -7.45 -30.09 -51.39
CA ILE A 603 -7.75 -29.04 -50.39
C ILE A 603 -9.27 -28.97 -50.19
N SER A 604 -9.73 -28.83 -48.96
CA SER A 604 -11.14 -28.64 -48.60
C SER A 604 -11.28 -27.56 -47.53
N LEU A 605 -12.33 -26.76 -47.59
CA LEU A 605 -12.70 -25.81 -46.53
C LEU A 605 -14.22 -25.58 -46.50
N ASP A 606 -14.73 -25.10 -45.37
CA ASP A 606 -16.12 -24.67 -45.23
C ASP A 606 -16.19 -23.15 -45.33
N LEU A 607 -16.94 -22.66 -46.30
CA LEU A 607 -17.26 -21.24 -46.44
C LEU A 607 -18.57 -20.91 -45.74
N ILE A 608 -18.62 -19.81 -45.00
CA ILE A 608 -19.76 -19.41 -44.17
C ILE A 608 -20.22 -18.02 -44.61
N ASN A 609 -21.50 -17.87 -44.96
CA ASN A 609 -22.14 -16.58 -45.21
C ASN A 609 -22.99 -16.15 -44.01
N PHE A 610 -22.63 -15.05 -43.35
CA PHE A 610 -23.40 -14.53 -42.21
C PHE A 610 -24.53 -13.57 -42.60
N LEU A 611 -24.66 -13.19 -43.88
CA LEU A 611 -25.71 -12.29 -44.30
C LEU A 611 -27.06 -13.02 -44.37
N PRO A 612 -28.09 -12.55 -43.62
CA PRO A 612 -29.33 -13.30 -43.45
C PRO A 612 -30.30 -13.23 -44.64
N ASN A 613 -30.10 -12.28 -45.57
CA ASN A 613 -31.02 -12.03 -46.69
C ASN A 613 -30.29 -11.76 -48.02
N SER A 614 -29.00 -12.09 -48.12
CA SER A 614 -28.24 -11.82 -49.35
C SER A 614 -27.16 -12.87 -49.59
N SER A 615 -27.08 -13.32 -50.84
CA SER A 615 -25.99 -14.17 -51.29
C SER A 615 -24.70 -13.38 -51.46
N GLN A 616 -23.55 -14.01 -51.20
CA GLN A 616 -22.23 -13.45 -51.46
C GLN A 616 -21.48 -14.32 -52.47
N SER A 617 -20.77 -13.70 -53.40
CA SER A 617 -19.81 -14.40 -54.27
C SER A 617 -18.41 -14.19 -53.72
N VAL A 618 -17.74 -15.28 -53.35
CA VAL A 618 -16.35 -15.27 -52.89
C VAL A 618 -15.46 -15.98 -53.90
N ASN A 619 -14.36 -15.35 -54.29
CA ASN A 619 -13.33 -15.93 -55.14
C ASN A 619 -12.29 -16.61 -54.28
N ILE A 620 -12.15 -17.93 -54.42
CA ILE A 620 -11.07 -18.70 -53.83
C ILE A 620 -10.00 -18.91 -54.87
N SER A 621 -8.78 -18.51 -54.55
CA SER A 621 -7.62 -18.72 -55.41
C SER A 621 -6.51 -19.47 -54.68
N PHE A 622 -5.83 -20.33 -55.44
CA PHE A 622 -4.62 -21.02 -55.02
C PHE A 622 -3.52 -20.74 -56.02
N LYS A 623 -2.37 -20.28 -55.51
CA LYS A 623 -1.20 -19.98 -56.34
C LYS A 623 0.05 -20.53 -55.70
N GLY A 624 0.97 -21.03 -56.52
CA GLY A 624 2.31 -21.35 -56.04
C GLY A 624 3.01 -20.07 -55.57
N VAL A 625 3.61 -20.06 -54.38
CA VAL A 625 4.40 -18.91 -53.90
C VAL A 625 5.60 -18.65 -54.82
N ASN A 626 6.15 -19.72 -55.41
CA ASN A 626 7.14 -19.66 -56.48
C ASN A 626 6.50 -20.09 -57.80
N GLU A 627 6.91 -19.46 -58.91
CA GLU A 627 6.43 -19.80 -60.26
C GLU A 627 6.77 -21.25 -60.63
N GLY A 628 5.83 -21.93 -61.29
CA GLY A 628 6.06 -23.26 -61.86
C GLY A 628 5.91 -24.45 -60.89
N LEU A 629 5.19 -24.29 -59.77
CA LEU A 629 4.93 -25.37 -58.81
C LEU A 629 3.55 -26.02 -58.96
N ILE A 630 2.49 -25.23 -59.14
CA ILE A 630 1.12 -25.68 -59.40
C ILE A 630 0.51 -24.83 -60.52
N GLU A 631 -0.55 -25.32 -61.15
CA GLU A 631 -1.38 -24.47 -61.99
C GLU A 631 -2.17 -23.48 -61.13
N ASP A 632 -2.12 -22.19 -61.50
CA ASP A 632 -2.91 -21.14 -60.84
C ASP A 632 -4.39 -21.49 -60.93
N TYR A 633 -5.03 -21.59 -59.77
CA TYR A 633 -6.45 -21.92 -59.68
C TYR A 633 -7.23 -20.75 -59.11
N ASN A 634 -8.39 -20.47 -59.71
CA ASN A 634 -9.33 -19.49 -59.21
C ASN A 634 -10.75 -19.93 -59.52
N GLN A 635 -11.60 -20.00 -58.49
CA GLN A 635 -13.01 -20.34 -58.63
C GLN A 635 -13.87 -19.38 -57.80
N GLU A 636 -14.92 -18.88 -58.42
CA GLU A 636 -15.97 -18.14 -57.74
C GLU A 636 -16.96 -19.12 -57.12
N GLU A 637 -17.19 -18.98 -55.82
CA GLU A 637 -18.19 -19.71 -55.05
C GLU A 637 -19.31 -18.76 -54.63
N VAL A 638 -20.52 -19.07 -55.05
CA VAL A 638 -21.72 -18.38 -54.57
C VAL A 638 -22.19 -19.08 -53.28
N LEU A 639 -22.33 -18.29 -52.21
CA LEU A 639 -22.90 -18.68 -50.93
C LEU A 639 -24.28 -18.06 -50.81
N ILE A 640 -25.33 -18.88 -50.64
CA ILE A 640 -26.68 -18.36 -50.38
C ILE A 640 -26.81 -17.85 -48.94
N GLU A 641 -27.94 -17.22 -48.61
CA GLU A 641 -28.18 -16.64 -47.30
C GLU A 641 -28.00 -17.66 -46.16
N GLY A 642 -27.18 -17.33 -45.15
CA GLY A 642 -26.94 -18.19 -43.99
C GLY A 642 -26.28 -19.56 -44.27
N GLU A 643 -25.72 -19.77 -45.45
CA GLU A 643 -25.18 -21.08 -45.86
C GLU A 643 -23.80 -21.36 -45.24
N ILE A 644 -23.58 -22.63 -44.87
CA ILE A 644 -22.24 -23.22 -44.70
C ILE A 644 -22.03 -24.17 -45.87
N LYS A 645 -21.09 -23.85 -46.76
CA LYS A 645 -20.81 -24.60 -47.98
C LYS A 645 -19.42 -25.20 -47.92
N THR A 646 -19.33 -26.53 -47.89
CA THR A 646 -18.06 -27.24 -48.03
C THR A 646 -17.63 -27.25 -49.50
N VAL A 647 -16.43 -26.76 -49.77
CA VAL A 647 -15.83 -26.74 -51.10
C VAL A 647 -14.55 -27.56 -51.10
N SER A 648 -14.28 -28.22 -52.23
CA SER A 648 -13.17 -29.16 -52.36
C SER A 648 -12.48 -28.99 -53.71
N TYR A 649 -11.16 -28.89 -53.68
CA TYR A 649 -10.31 -28.53 -54.81
C TYR A 649 -9.22 -29.59 -55.02
N HIS A 650 -8.97 -29.91 -56.28
CA HIS A 650 -7.88 -30.80 -56.71
C HIS A 650 -6.92 -29.99 -57.58
N LEU A 651 -5.79 -29.58 -57.01
CA LEU A 651 -4.81 -28.72 -57.67
C LEU A 651 -3.73 -29.56 -58.34
N GLN A 652 -3.55 -29.41 -59.65
CA GLN A 652 -2.53 -30.15 -60.39
C GLN A 652 -1.13 -29.59 -60.13
N THR A 653 -0.21 -30.47 -59.72
CA THR A 653 1.22 -30.16 -59.63
C THR A 653 1.88 -30.32 -61.00
N LEU A 654 2.87 -29.47 -61.32
CA LEU A 654 3.57 -29.54 -62.61
C LEU A 654 4.63 -30.66 -62.60
N GLU A 655 4.82 -31.35 -63.73
CA GLU A 655 5.66 -32.57 -63.81
C GLU A 655 7.16 -32.35 -63.47
N ASN A 656 7.65 -31.11 -63.54
CA ASN A 656 9.08 -30.77 -63.41
C ASN A 656 9.43 -30.05 -62.09
N ILE A 657 8.78 -30.40 -60.96
CA ILE A 657 9.13 -29.83 -59.66
C ILE A 657 10.49 -30.35 -59.20
N ARG A 658 11.45 -29.43 -59.01
CA ARG A 658 12.81 -29.74 -58.52
C ARG A 658 12.97 -29.59 -57.00
N SER A 659 11.90 -29.20 -56.31
CA SER A 659 11.92 -28.91 -54.87
C SER A 659 11.23 -30.02 -54.09
N ASP A 660 11.78 -30.35 -52.91
CA ASP A 660 11.21 -31.36 -52.01
C ASP A 660 9.89 -30.88 -51.38
N THR A 661 9.57 -29.58 -51.45
CA THR A 661 8.31 -28.99 -50.96
C THR A 661 7.76 -27.91 -51.89
N ILE A 662 6.43 -27.76 -51.89
CA ILE A 662 5.70 -26.69 -52.57
C ILE A 662 4.89 -25.88 -51.54
N ASN A 663 4.94 -24.55 -51.67
CA ASN A 663 4.14 -23.63 -50.85
C ASN A 663 3.01 -23.07 -51.70
N ILE A 664 1.78 -23.24 -51.26
CA ILE A 664 0.56 -22.81 -51.95
C ILE A 664 -0.07 -21.66 -51.15
N LYS A 665 -0.16 -20.47 -51.74
CA LYS A 665 -0.92 -19.33 -51.17
C LYS A 665 -2.41 -19.55 -51.47
N MET A 666 -3.21 -19.79 -50.44
CA MET A 666 -4.67 -19.67 -50.51
C MET A 666 -5.06 -18.21 -50.29
N SER A 667 -5.92 -17.65 -51.13
CA SER A 667 -6.51 -16.32 -50.93
C SER A 667 -8.01 -16.37 -51.16
N ILE A 668 -8.79 -15.87 -50.20
CA ILE A 668 -10.25 -15.70 -50.33
C ILE A 668 -10.52 -14.20 -50.49
N SER A 669 -11.18 -13.85 -51.58
CA SER A 669 -11.41 -12.47 -51.98
C SER A 669 -12.84 -12.23 -52.43
N ILE A 670 -13.33 -11.01 -52.29
CA ILE A 670 -14.56 -10.56 -52.95
C ILE A 670 -14.14 -9.48 -53.95
N ASN A 671 -14.51 -9.66 -55.22
CA ASN A 671 -14.01 -8.85 -56.34
C ASN A 671 -12.47 -8.86 -56.40
N THR A 672 -11.83 -7.73 -56.09
CA THR A 672 -10.37 -7.54 -56.09
C THR A 672 -9.77 -7.43 -54.69
N THR A 673 -10.59 -7.44 -53.64
CA THR A 673 -10.12 -7.26 -52.25
C THR A 673 -9.89 -8.63 -51.62
N GLU A 674 -8.64 -8.91 -51.21
CA GLU A 674 -8.29 -10.11 -50.44
C GLU A 674 -8.69 -9.90 -48.97
N TYR A 675 -9.49 -10.82 -48.42
CA TYR A 675 -9.96 -10.78 -47.03
C TYR A 675 -9.21 -11.78 -46.14
N TYR A 676 -8.88 -12.95 -46.69
CA TYR A 676 -8.14 -14.01 -46.00
C TYR A 676 -6.99 -14.51 -46.87
N THR A 677 -5.86 -14.83 -46.23
CA THR A 677 -4.68 -15.40 -46.88
C THR A 677 -4.00 -16.40 -45.97
N GLU A 678 -3.71 -17.60 -46.49
CA GLU A 678 -2.92 -18.62 -45.81
C GLU A 678 -1.87 -19.24 -46.73
N ILE A 679 -0.81 -19.82 -46.14
CA ILE A 679 0.24 -20.54 -46.86
C ILE A 679 0.18 -22.02 -46.45
N LEU A 680 -0.07 -22.90 -47.42
CA LEU A 680 -0.14 -24.36 -47.25
C LEU A 680 1.18 -24.98 -47.73
N ILE A 681 1.71 -25.96 -47.00
CA ILE A 681 3.01 -26.56 -47.28
C ILE A 681 2.83 -28.04 -47.62
N VAL A 682 3.22 -28.47 -48.83
CA VAL A 682 3.06 -29.84 -49.32
C VAL A 682 4.41 -30.42 -49.74
N GLU A 683 4.71 -31.66 -49.34
CA GLU A 683 5.96 -32.37 -49.68
C GLU A 683 5.84 -33.15 -50.99
N VAL A 684 6.90 -33.15 -51.83
CA VAL A 684 6.94 -33.83 -53.13
C VAL A 684 7.75 -35.13 -53.02
N ILE A 685 7.15 -36.27 -53.36
CA ILE A 685 7.78 -37.60 -53.29
C ILE A 685 8.11 -38.18 -54.69
N PRO A 686 9.22 -38.93 -54.87
CA PRO A 686 9.61 -39.50 -56.16
C PRO A 686 8.72 -40.68 -56.58
N GLN A 687 8.56 -40.87 -57.90
CA GLN A 687 7.70 -41.92 -58.49
C GLN A 687 8.17 -43.35 -58.15
N TYR A 688 9.48 -43.61 -58.24
CA TYR A 688 10.10 -44.91 -57.96
C TYR A 688 11.21 -44.79 -56.92
N GLU A 689 11.23 -45.70 -55.95
CA GLU A 689 12.26 -45.73 -54.90
C GLU A 689 12.86 -47.13 -54.76
N ILE A 690 14.18 -47.27 -54.98
CA ILE A 690 14.89 -48.55 -54.80
C ILE A 690 15.13 -48.80 -53.31
N LYS A 691 14.43 -49.80 -52.75
CA LYS A 691 14.58 -50.17 -51.33
C LYS A 691 15.81 -51.05 -51.10
N SER A 692 16.10 -52.02 -51.97
CA SER A 692 17.32 -52.84 -51.86
C SER A 692 17.65 -53.62 -53.13
N VAL A 693 18.92 -54.00 -53.31
CA VAL A 693 19.37 -54.90 -54.37
C VAL A 693 20.41 -55.89 -53.84
N SER A 694 20.30 -57.17 -54.21
CA SER A 694 21.24 -58.22 -53.79
C SER A 694 21.54 -59.25 -54.88
N PHE A 695 22.80 -59.70 -54.93
CA PHE A 695 23.28 -60.77 -55.83
C PHE A 695 24.44 -61.55 -55.16
N PRO A 696 24.57 -62.89 -55.34
CA PRO A 696 25.59 -63.69 -54.65
C PRO A 696 27.00 -63.35 -55.13
N ARG A 697 27.95 -63.17 -54.20
CA ARG A 697 29.36 -62.87 -54.53
C ARG A 697 30.16 -64.09 -54.98
N LYS A 698 29.70 -65.31 -54.69
CA LYS A 698 30.37 -66.58 -55.00
C LYS A 698 29.36 -67.59 -55.50
N ILE A 699 29.64 -68.25 -56.63
CA ILE A 699 28.75 -69.25 -57.23
C ILE A 699 29.59 -70.45 -57.70
N PRO A 700 29.27 -71.69 -57.27
CA PRO A 700 29.90 -72.89 -57.82
C PRO A 700 29.60 -73.07 -59.32
N GLN A 701 30.56 -73.58 -60.09
CA GLN A 701 30.37 -73.88 -61.51
C GLN A 701 29.13 -74.75 -61.77
N GLY A 702 28.35 -74.39 -62.79
CA GLY A 702 27.12 -75.10 -63.17
C GLY A 702 25.93 -74.89 -62.23
N THR A 703 26.01 -73.97 -61.25
CA THR A 703 24.89 -73.63 -60.34
C THR A 703 24.30 -72.24 -60.62
N GLU A 704 23.06 -72.01 -60.17
CA GLU A 704 22.30 -70.77 -60.38
C GLU A 704 22.57 -69.73 -59.26
N GLY A 705 22.76 -68.45 -59.64
CA GLY A 705 22.69 -67.30 -58.75
C GLY A 705 21.40 -66.50 -58.93
N TYR A 706 20.91 -65.87 -57.85
CA TYR A 706 19.66 -65.14 -57.84
C TYR A 706 19.89 -63.65 -57.61
N LEU A 707 19.55 -62.81 -58.59
CA LEU A 707 19.44 -61.36 -58.43
C LEU A 707 18.08 -61.04 -57.82
N ILE A 708 18.05 -60.23 -56.77
CA ILE A 708 16.82 -59.76 -56.12
C ILE A 708 16.89 -58.23 -56.04
N ILE A 709 15.94 -57.53 -56.65
CA ILE A 709 15.72 -56.07 -56.55
C ILE A 709 14.38 -55.85 -55.85
N VAL A 710 14.35 -55.00 -54.82
CA VAL A 710 13.14 -54.53 -54.14
C VAL A 710 12.97 -53.05 -54.45
N ILE A 711 11.84 -52.69 -55.03
CA ILE A 711 11.52 -51.32 -55.51
C ILE A 711 10.10 -50.95 -55.08
N GLN A 712 9.91 -49.73 -54.59
CA GLN A 712 8.61 -49.15 -54.24
C GLN A 712 8.12 -48.31 -55.43
N ASN A 713 6.91 -48.60 -55.90
CA ASN A 713 6.17 -47.72 -56.82
C ASN A 713 5.21 -46.86 -55.99
N ASN A 714 5.46 -45.54 -55.93
CA ASN A 714 4.62 -44.58 -55.21
C ASN A 714 3.44 -44.09 -56.07
N HIS A 715 3.41 -44.43 -57.36
CA HIS A 715 2.32 -44.11 -58.27
C HIS A 715 1.20 -45.15 -58.16
N LYS A 716 -0.07 -44.71 -58.14
CA LYS A 716 -1.22 -45.61 -57.90
C LYS A 716 -1.45 -46.64 -59.00
N ASN A 717 -0.91 -46.42 -60.20
CA ASN A 717 -1.07 -47.33 -61.34
C ASN A 717 0.12 -48.28 -61.46
N SER A 718 -0.13 -49.52 -61.92
CA SER A 718 0.95 -50.43 -62.29
C SER A 718 1.62 -49.97 -63.59
N GLU A 719 2.93 -50.17 -63.69
CA GLU A 719 3.69 -49.83 -64.90
C GLU A 719 4.57 -51.00 -65.35
N GLU A 720 4.65 -51.22 -66.67
CA GLU A 720 5.58 -52.18 -67.25
C GLU A 720 7.04 -51.74 -67.02
N PHE A 721 7.94 -52.70 -66.83
CA PHE A 721 9.37 -52.42 -66.67
C PHE A 721 10.20 -53.42 -67.46
N SER A 722 11.44 -53.05 -67.78
CA SER A 722 12.41 -53.98 -68.36
C SER A 722 13.68 -54.07 -67.53
N LEU A 723 14.16 -55.30 -67.31
CA LEU A 723 15.44 -55.57 -66.69
C LEU A 723 16.44 -56.00 -67.75
N THR A 724 17.58 -55.31 -67.82
CA THR A 724 18.67 -55.66 -68.73
C THR A 724 19.88 -56.15 -67.94
N ILE A 725 20.54 -57.20 -68.44
CA ILE A 725 21.79 -57.74 -67.88
C ILE A 725 22.84 -57.81 -68.99
N ASN A 726 23.96 -57.12 -68.82
CA ASN A 726 25.01 -56.93 -69.81
C ASN A 726 24.45 -56.48 -71.17
N GLY A 727 23.50 -55.53 -71.13
CA GLY A 727 22.86 -54.96 -72.32
C GLY A 727 21.78 -55.82 -72.99
N LYS A 728 21.40 -56.97 -72.41
CA LYS A 728 20.33 -57.82 -72.95
C LYS A 728 19.12 -57.85 -72.03
N ILE A 729 17.93 -57.66 -72.58
CA ILE A 729 16.66 -57.77 -71.85
C ILE A 729 16.50 -59.21 -71.35
N VAL A 730 16.16 -59.35 -70.07
CA VAL A 730 15.93 -60.65 -69.43
C VAL A 730 14.53 -60.73 -68.86
N ALA A 731 13.86 -61.87 -69.04
CA ALA A 731 12.56 -62.11 -68.43
C ALA A 731 12.66 -62.22 -66.89
N THR A 732 11.79 -61.54 -66.15
CA THR A 732 11.72 -61.49 -64.69
C THR A 732 10.56 -62.33 -64.14
N ASN A 733 10.41 -62.42 -62.82
CA ASN A 733 9.29 -63.10 -62.15
C ASN A 733 7.98 -62.30 -62.18
N ILE A 734 8.06 -60.99 -62.39
CA ILE A 734 6.94 -60.06 -62.55
C ILE A 734 7.17 -59.25 -63.82
N ASN A 735 6.09 -58.81 -64.47
CA ASN A 735 6.13 -58.05 -65.73
C ASN A 735 5.77 -56.57 -65.54
N GLU A 736 5.22 -56.20 -64.38
CA GLU A 736 4.81 -54.85 -64.03
C GLU A 736 5.16 -54.56 -62.57
N LEU A 737 5.37 -53.28 -62.25
CA LEU A 737 5.53 -52.74 -60.89
C LEU A 737 4.16 -52.27 -60.39
N ALA A 738 3.48 -53.07 -59.58
CA ALA A 738 2.22 -52.69 -58.95
C ALA A 738 2.41 -51.56 -57.93
N TYR A 739 1.37 -50.81 -57.58
CA TYR A 739 1.47 -49.83 -56.49
C TYR A 739 1.96 -50.49 -55.20
N GLY A 740 2.95 -49.89 -54.55
CA GLY A 740 3.60 -50.45 -53.35
C GLY A 740 4.94 -51.13 -53.62
N GLU A 741 5.34 -52.00 -52.71
CA GLU A 741 6.64 -52.69 -52.76
C GLU A 741 6.59 -53.88 -53.74
N ASN A 742 7.51 -53.89 -54.70
CA ASN A 742 7.66 -54.93 -55.71
C ASN A 742 9.01 -55.63 -55.57
N ARG A 743 9.01 -56.94 -55.80
CA ARG A 743 10.21 -57.79 -55.71
C ARG A 743 10.51 -58.48 -57.03
N ILE A 744 11.56 -58.02 -57.69
CA ILE A 744 12.07 -58.57 -58.95
C ILE A 744 13.15 -59.62 -58.65
N VAL A 745 13.04 -60.81 -59.22
CA VAL A 745 13.95 -61.94 -59.04
C VAL A 745 14.37 -62.50 -60.40
N LYS A 746 15.69 -62.59 -60.64
CA LYS A 746 16.25 -63.19 -61.85
C LYS A 746 17.30 -64.25 -61.54
N LYS A 747 17.14 -65.42 -62.16
CA LYS A 747 18.13 -66.51 -62.16
C LYS A 747 19.21 -66.29 -63.22
N ILE A 748 20.47 -66.47 -62.83
CA ILE A 748 21.64 -66.30 -63.70
C ILE A 748 22.57 -67.51 -63.49
N ILE A 749 22.92 -68.22 -64.57
CA ILE A 749 23.94 -69.28 -64.55
C ILE A 749 25.23 -68.70 -65.13
N PRO A 750 26.28 -68.50 -64.31
CA PRO A 750 27.48 -67.80 -64.77
C PRO A 750 28.29 -68.55 -65.82
N THR A 751 28.40 -69.87 -65.70
CA THR A 751 29.00 -70.76 -66.71
C THR A 751 28.65 -72.22 -66.44
N ILE A 752 28.58 -73.01 -67.51
CA ILE A 752 28.43 -74.47 -67.48
C ILE A 752 29.80 -75.14 -67.79
N ASN A 753 30.80 -74.37 -68.25
CA ASN A 753 32.11 -74.91 -68.59
C ASN A 753 32.90 -75.30 -67.33
N PRO A 754 33.25 -76.60 -67.14
CA PRO A 754 33.92 -77.07 -65.93
C PRO A 754 35.37 -76.57 -65.78
N TYR A 755 35.97 -76.01 -66.83
CA TYR A 755 37.35 -75.49 -66.81
C TYR A 755 37.42 -73.97 -66.61
N GLU A 756 36.28 -73.26 -66.60
CA GLU A 756 36.25 -71.80 -66.48
C GLU A 756 36.16 -71.39 -65.00
N LEU A 757 37.24 -70.79 -64.48
CA LEU A 757 37.37 -70.31 -63.10
C LEU A 757 37.82 -68.84 -63.12
N GLY A 758 37.35 -68.05 -62.15
CA GLY A 758 37.68 -66.63 -62.03
C GLY A 758 36.47 -65.76 -61.69
N LYS A 759 36.64 -64.42 -61.79
CA LYS A 759 35.55 -63.46 -61.58
C LYS A 759 34.77 -63.21 -62.88
N LYS A 760 33.45 -63.07 -62.79
CA LYS A 760 32.57 -62.55 -63.85
C LYS A 760 31.82 -61.31 -63.38
N SER A 761 31.72 -60.31 -64.25
CA SER A 761 31.04 -59.05 -63.97
C SER A 761 29.69 -58.97 -64.69
N TYR A 762 28.70 -58.37 -64.03
CA TYR A 762 27.35 -58.13 -64.54
C TYR A 762 26.99 -56.65 -64.36
N GLN A 763 26.64 -55.99 -65.45
CA GLN A 763 25.96 -54.70 -65.47
C GLN A 763 24.46 -54.94 -65.57
N ILE A 764 23.69 -54.35 -64.66
CA ILE A 764 22.25 -54.58 -64.55
C ILE A 764 21.57 -53.22 -64.55
N ALA A 765 20.67 -52.96 -65.50
CA ALA A 765 19.89 -51.74 -65.53
C ALA A 765 18.40 -52.08 -65.49
N LEU A 766 17.68 -51.40 -64.60
CA LEU A 766 16.23 -51.41 -64.49
C LEU A 766 15.68 -50.18 -65.21
N LYS A 767 14.75 -50.39 -66.13
CA LYS A 767 14.15 -49.33 -66.92
C LYS A 767 12.63 -49.36 -66.84
N ASP A 768 12.02 -48.18 -66.94
CA ASP A 768 10.57 -48.01 -66.97
C ASP A 768 9.97 -48.35 -68.35
N SER A 769 8.66 -48.12 -68.52
CA SER A 769 7.94 -48.38 -69.76
C SER A 769 8.37 -47.50 -70.93
N SER A 770 9.02 -46.37 -70.64
CA SER A 770 9.56 -45.40 -71.61
C SER A 770 11.03 -45.65 -71.97
N ASP A 771 11.59 -46.78 -71.52
CA ASP A 771 12.99 -47.17 -71.68
C ASP A 771 13.98 -46.21 -70.99
N GLN A 772 13.50 -45.37 -70.06
CA GLN A 772 14.35 -44.56 -69.19
C GLN A 772 14.89 -45.38 -68.02
N GLU A 773 16.12 -45.09 -67.63
CA GLU A 773 16.82 -45.85 -66.59
C GLU A 773 16.35 -45.41 -65.20
N ILE A 774 15.60 -46.30 -64.53
CA ILE A 774 15.19 -46.14 -63.13
C ILE A 774 16.42 -46.28 -62.22
N ALA A 775 17.26 -47.30 -62.46
CA ALA A 775 18.48 -47.53 -61.69
C ALA A 775 19.49 -48.45 -62.40
N GLN A 776 20.78 -48.23 -62.13
CA GLN A 776 21.90 -49.04 -62.62
C GLN A 776 22.69 -49.70 -61.48
N PHE A 777 23.05 -50.96 -61.64
CA PHE A 777 23.83 -51.74 -60.68
C PHE A 777 24.97 -52.51 -61.36
N TYR A 778 26.07 -52.70 -60.64
CA TYR A 778 27.24 -53.46 -61.10
C TYR A 778 27.63 -54.53 -60.06
N PHE A 779 27.74 -55.79 -60.49
CA PHE A 779 28.10 -56.92 -59.62
C PHE A 779 29.29 -57.72 -60.17
N GLU A 780 30.23 -58.10 -59.30
CA GLU A 780 31.28 -59.10 -59.59
C GLU A 780 31.03 -60.39 -58.80
N VAL A 781 31.11 -61.53 -59.49
CA VAL A 781 30.91 -62.86 -58.91
C VAL A 781 32.13 -63.75 -59.13
N GLN A 782 32.63 -64.35 -58.06
CA GLN A 782 33.71 -65.35 -58.11
C GLN A 782 33.15 -66.75 -58.38
N LEU A 783 33.70 -67.44 -59.40
CA LEU A 783 33.37 -68.82 -59.72
C LEU A 783 34.22 -69.78 -58.89
N GLU A 784 33.56 -70.72 -58.21
CA GLU A 784 34.20 -71.77 -57.42
C GLU A 784 34.04 -73.14 -58.09
N LEU A 785 35.03 -74.02 -57.96
CA LEU A 785 34.98 -75.35 -58.57
C LEU A 785 33.91 -76.20 -57.86
N SER A 786 32.94 -76.73 -58.62
CA SER A 786 31.93 -77.62 -58.06
C SER A 786 32.54 -78.97 -57.68
N ILE A 787 32.14 -79.54 -56.53
CA ILE A 787 32.60 -80.86 -56.04
C ILE A 787 32.36 -81.95 -57.11
N LEU A 788 31.26 -81.86 -57.85
CA LEU A 788 30.93 -82.79 -58.93
C LEU A 788 31.93 -82.69 -60.09
N ASN A 789 32.27 -81.46 -60.50
CA ASN A 789 33.24 -81.22 -61.56
C ASN A 789 34.66 -81.62 -61.14
N LEU A 790 35.04 -81.37 -59.88
CA LEU A 790 36.30 -81.84 -59.31
C LEU A 790 36.41 -83.38 -59.42
N LEU A 791 35.38 -84.10 -59.00
CA LEU A 791 35.37 -85.56 -59.04
C LEU A 791 35.45 -86.12 -60.47
N LEU A 792 34.59 -85.64 -61.37
CA LEU A 792 34.47 -86.18 -62.73
C LEU A 792 35.65 -85.82 -63.64
N PHE A 793 36.10 -84.56 -63.61
CA PHE A 793 37.06 -84.05 -64.59
C PHE A 793 38.50 -83.98 -64.08
N TYR A 794 38.71 -84.02 -62.76
CA TYR A 794 40.06 -83.91 -62.18
C TYR A 794 40.49 -85.17 -61.43
N VAL A 795 39.59 -85.86 -60.71
CA VAL A 795 39.95 -87.03 -59.88
C VAL A 795 39.80 -88.37 -60.63
N LEU A 796 38.65 -88.62 -61.25
CA LEU A 796 38.36 -89.86 -62.01
C LEU A 796 39.37 -90.18 -63.13
N PRO A 797 39.83 -89.20 -63.94
CA PRO A 797 40.79 -89.44 -65.01
C PRO A 797 42.17 -89.92 -64.51
N ILE A 798 42.51 -89.68 -63.25
CA ILE A 798 43.75 -90.15 -62.60
C ILE A 798 43.56 -91.53 -61.98
N LEU A 799 42.42 -91.77 -61.32
CA LEU A 799 42.15 -93.04 -60.64
C LEU A 799 41.92 -94.21 -61.60
N ILE A 800 41.27 -93.99 -62.75
CA ILE A 800 40.97 -95.05 -63.73
C ILE A 800 42.27 -95.69 -64.29
N PRO A 801 43.29 -94.95 -64.78
CA PRO A 801 44.55 -95.53 -65.22
C PRO A 801 45.30 -96.30 -64.12
N VAL A 802 45.33 -95.77 -62.89
CA VAL A 802 45.98 -96.45 -61.74
C VAL A 802 45.26 -97.77 -61.41
N GLY A 803 43.92 -97.77 -61.44
CA GLY A 803 43.11 -98.98 -61.26
C GLY A 803 43.36 -100.03 -62.36
N ILE A 804 43.50 -99.60 -63.62
CA ILE A 804 43.85 -100.48 -64.75
C ILE A 804 45.25 -101.09 -64.56
N ILE A 805 46.25 -100.29 -64.16
CA ILE A 805 47.62 -100.78 -63.88
C ILE A 805 47.61 -101.81 -62.75
N LEU A 806 46.93 -101.52 -61.63
CA LEU A 806 46.80 -102.45 -60.50
C LEU A 806 46.07 -103.74 -60.88
N PHE A 807 45.04 -103.67 -61.73
CA PHE A 807 44.32 -104.82 -62.24
C PHE A 807 45.24 -105.75 -63.06
N PHE A 808 46.06 -105.20 -63.95
CA PHE A 808 47.05 -105.98 -64.72
C PHE A 808 48.18 -106.53 -63.85
N LEU A 809 48.66 -105.78 -62.84
CA LEU A 809 49.64 -106.25 -61.85
C LEU A 809 49.12 -107.43 -61.02
N ASN A 810 47.86 -107.38 -60.57
CA ASN A 810 47.23 -108.47 -59.82
C ASN A 810 47.01 -109.73 -60.69
N LYS A 811 46.67 -109.54 -61.98
CA LYS A 811 46.56 -110.62 -62.96
C LYS A 811 47.91 -111.33 -63.18
N ASP A 812 49.01 -110.60 -63.23
CA ASP A 812 50.37 -111.16 -63.35
C ASP A 812 50.79 -111.94 -62.09
N ILE A 813 50.46 -111.45 -60.89
CA ILE A 813 50.69 -112.15 -59.61
C ILE A 813 49.88 -113.46 -59.52
N LYS A 814 48.62 -113.48 -59.97
CA LYS A 814 47.79 -114.71 -60.05
C LYS A 814 48.39 -115.74 -61.01
N ASN A 815 48.88 -115.31 -62.17
CA ASN A 815 49.55 -116.19 -63.14
C ASN A 815 50.87 -116.77 -62.62
N LYS A 816 51.62 -116.02 -61.77
CA LYS A 816 52.83 -116.52 -61.11
C LYS A 816 52.54 -117.55 -60.01
N LYS A 817 51.41 -117.46 -59.29
CA LYS A 817 51.00 -118.45 -58.28
C LYS A 817 50.51 -119.78 -58.86
N LEU A 818 49.97 -119.80 -60.07
CA LEU A 818 49.57 -121.02 -60.80
C LEU A 818 50.75 -121.79 -61.43
N ARG A 819 51.94 -121.18 -61.48
CA ARG A 819 53.18 -121.77 -62.03
C ARG A 819 54.13 -122.34 -60.96
N ARG A 820 53.69 -122.38 -59.70
CA ARG A 820 54.42 -123.04 -58.60
C ARG A 820 53.71 -124.31 -58.18
#